data_AF-A0A9X3WHS9-F1
#
_entry.id   AF-A0A9X3WHS9-F1
#
_cell.length_a   1.000
_cell.length_b   1.000
_cell.length_c   1.000
_cell.angle_alpha   90.00
_cell.angle_beta   90.00
_cell.angle_gamma   90.00
#
_symmetry.space_group_name_H-M   'P 1'
#
loop_
_entity.id
_entity.type
_entity.pdbx_description
1 polymer ?
#
loop_
_entity_poly.entity_id
_entity_poly.type
_entity_poly.pdbx_seq_one_letter_code
_entity_poly.pdbx_strand_id
1 'polypeptide(L)'
;SSGARELANALDAAGEAKEQAAKAQERFAKAGGEETADENQSVVEALNNLEAELTKDPQNTEAIVEATKALKEEVAELEKASVARELANAITGAEKAKEQALASQEQYISSGGSQSSQGYQKVEAEKQKLEAAILANPKQVELIKVTTESLNELTKTLDKEASKLMREYFVNEISKLQDVQGMRDINEEIEQANMNLGDKGAVYRQFVDKVLTEDSIVFAGAGDVQIVKEAIGRSDKETEAKQEKYVALAEKAVGEVSVADAPTKTAKFQKEANIETARVIDQVSNKNEKDRLTNLQELYVDTLSLTRDNAFTFKDGDTWESVTSNFIVLAKGAYGTSISWESSKENVVNITEDLAKTTRQAKDQSVILTADVTRANQQLEKTFLLIIKRNNVGAKKMETTYRQANVETGSVSNNPEAIQRINLYGLNSNTIQNRIDKLIITDAILPNATSDKVTFYLPDDSNSIADELAVEVPLQTLEKINGDMNVKTDQATLILGSDMIKAMQQAGIDLFFHIVPIRNQEERQEVVNRVNDSELIRSAVQDVLGEEAIANVLGTPKEIETNYAGYRTEVILPLDDVLYEGIDLSMLRVFIEHSDGDLEVVEGELIYEDGLVTGLKFVIDKFSTFTIFEIAKEDKAPENEEPPVVEGPAVPVESPEKPEVTPTVPVENSKGEESDLKEEQDDSAEEVMDENEVVEKTTDNSQKMPETATNMYNHLLLGTLTIIASIMLFIIANRRKKHN
;
A
#
# COMPACT_ATOMS: atom_id res chain seq x y z
N SER A 1 -111.57 0.71 -13.11
CA SER A 1 -111.85 -0.72 -12.87
C SER A 1 -110.71 -1.32 -12.07
N SER A 2 -110.89 -2.48 -11.41
CA SER A 2 -109.78 -3.14 -10.69
C SER A 2 -108.60 -3.44 -11.61
N GLY A 3 -108.85 -3.82 -12.87
CA GLY A 3 -107.82 -4.12 -13.88
C GLY A 3 -106.86 -2.97 -14.21
N ALA A 4 -107.32 -1.70 -14.21
CA ALA A 4 -106.42 -0.56 -14.44
C ALA A 4 -105.45 -0.33 -13.25
N ARG A 5 -105.87 -0.71 -12.05
CA ARG A 5 -105.05 -0.62 -10.82
C ARG A 5 -104.10 -1.80 -10.70
N GLU A 6 -104.52 -2.98 -11.13
CA GLU A 6 -103.67 -4.19 -11.23
C GLU A 6 -102.55 -4.01 -12.25
N LEU A 7 -102.86 -3.43 -13.43
CA LEU A 7 -101.87 -3.10 -14.44
C LEU A 7 -100.86 -2.07 -13.94
N ALA A 8 -101.31 -0.98 -13.29
CA ALA A 8 -100.41 0.02 -12.72
C ALA A 8 -99.43 -0.60 -11.70
N ASN A 9 -99.93 -1.46 -10.80
CA ASN A 9 -99.07 -2.15 -9.84
C ASN A 9 -98.07 -3.10 -10.51
N ALA A 10 -98.46 -3.79 -11.60
CA ALA A 10 -97.57 -4.67 -12.34
C ALA A 10 -96.46 -3.88 -13.06
N LEU A 11 -96.78 -2.70 -13.61
CA LEU A 11 -95.81 -1.79 -14.23
C LEU A 11 -94.82 -1.23 -13.19
N ASP A 12 -95.29 -0.83 -12.02
CA ASP A 12 -94.42 -0.37 -10.92
C ASP A 12 -93.46 -1.47 -10.46
N ALA A 13 -93.99 -2.69 -10.23
CA ALA A 13 -93.18 -3.84 -9.83
C ALA A 13 -92.15 -4.26 -10.90
N ALA A 14 -92.48 -4.12 -12.18
CA ALA A 14 -91.57 -4.33 -13.29
C ALA A 14 -90.45 -3.26 -13.29
N GLY A 15 -90.80 -1.99 -13.07
CA GLY A 15 -89.83 -0.89 -12.95
C GLY A 15 -88.81 -1.13 -11.82
N GLU A 16 -89.29 -1.52 -10.63
CA GLU A 16 -88.41 -1.86 -9.50
C GLU A 16 -87.50 -3.06 -9.81
N ALA A 17 -88.02 -4.10 -10.49
CA ALA A 17 -87.23 -5.28 -10.85
C ALA A 17 -86.11 -4.93 -11.84
N LYS A 18 -86.35 -4.02 -12.80
CA LYS A 18 -85.30 -3.54 -13.72
C LYS A 18 -84.21 -2.76 -12.99
N GLU A 19 -84.56 -1.93 -12.01
CA GLU A 19 -83.58 -1.22 -11.18
C GLU A 19 -82.74 -2.19 -10.33
N GLN A 20 -83.37 -3.22 -9.76
CA GLN A 20 -82.68 -4.26 -9.01
C GLN A 20 -81.73 -5.07 -9.90
N ALA A 21 -82.15 -5.40 -11.12
CA ALA A 21 -81.31 -6.07 -12.10
C ALA A 21 -80.07 -5.25 -12.42
N ALA A 22 -80.21 -3.95 -12.71
CA ALA A 22 -79.08 -3.07 -12.99
C ALA A 22 -78.07 -3.03 -11.82
N LYS A 23 -78.56 -2.95 -10.57
CA LYS A 23 -77.71 -2.97 -9.36
C LYS A 23 -76.99 -4.31 -9.19
N ALA A 24 -77.67 -5.43 -9.41
CA ALA A 24 -77.09 -6.75 -9.33
C ALA A 24 -76.00 -6.98 -10.39
N GLN A 25 -76.24 -6.53 -11.62
CA GLN A 25 -75.24 -6.57 -12.70
C GLN A 25 -74.01 -5.71 -12.39
N GLU A 26 -74.19 -4.51 -11.84
CA GLU A 26 -73.08 -3.65 -11.42
C GLU A 26 -72.26 -4.30 -10.29
N ARG A 27 -72.92 -4.90 -9.29
CA ARG A 27 -72.25 -5.64 -8.21
C ARG A 27 -71.47 -6.84 -8.74
N PHE A 28 -72.08 -7.63 -9.63
CA PHE A 28 -71.45 -8.78 -10.25
C PHE A 28 -70.18 -8.37 -11.02
N ALA A 29 -70.26 -7.30 -11.81
CA ALA A 29 -69.11 -6.74 -12.51
C ALA A 29 -68.01 -6.28 -11.54
N LYS A 30 -68.36 -5.59 -10.45
CA LYS A 30 -67.40 -5.18 -9.39
C LYS A 30 -66.73 -6.36 -8.69
N ALA A 31 -67.40 -7.50 -8.58
CA ALA A 31 -66.84 -8.75 -8.08
C ALA A 31 -65.96 -9.48 -9.11
N GLY A 32 -65.77 -8.92 -10.31
CA GLY A 32 -64.99 -9.50 -11.40
C GLY A 32 -65.79 -10.48 -12.28
N GLY A 33 -67.12 -10.36 -12.32
CA GLY A 33 -67.99 -11.08 -13.22
C GLY A 33 -67.92 -10.55 -14.65
N GLU A 34 -67.86 -11.45 -15.64
CA GLU A 34 -67.86 -11.07 -17.05
C GLU A 34 -69.29 -10.85 -17.56
N GLU A 35 -69.46 -9.90 -18.49
CA GLU A 35 -70.76 -9.65 -19.11
C GLU A 35 -71.32 -10.88 -19.85
N THR A 36 -70.42 -11.75 -20.33
CA THR A 36 -70.71 -12.99 -21.05
C THR A 36 -71.01 -14.19 -20.15
N ALA A 37 -70.93 -14.05 -18.82
CA ALA A 37 -71.23 -15.14 -17.90
C ALA A 37 -72.72 -15.53 -17.98
N ASP A 38 -73.01 -16.84 -17.91
CA ASP A 38 -74.36 -17.39 -18.05
C ASP A 38 -75.36 -16.76 -17.07
N GLU A 39 -74.95 -16.49 -15.82
CA GLU A 39 -75.81 -15.87 -14.80
C GLU A 39 -76.17 -14.42 -15.17
N ASN A 40 -75.23 -13.68 -15.75
CA ASN A 40 -75.47 -12.31 -16.19
C ASN A 40 -76.28 -12.27 -17.50
N GLN A 41 -76.02 -13.19 -18.42
CA GLN A 41 -76.79 -13.34 -19.66
C GLN A 41 -78.24 -13.73 -19.38
N SER A 42 -78.50 -14.58 -18.39
CA SER A 42 -79.86 -14.97 -17.99
C SER A 42 -80.66 -13.77 -17.46
N VAL A 43 -80.03 -12.86 -16.70
CA VAL A 43 -80.64 -11.58 -16.30
C VAL A 43 -80.91 -10.66 -17.49
N VAL A 44 -79.99 -10.58 -18.46
CA VAL A 44 -80.18 -9.80 -19.70
C VAL A 44 -81.34 -10.36 -20.53
N GLU A 45 -81.46 -11.68 -20.67
CA GLU A 45 -82.56 -12.33 -21.36
C GLU A 45 -83.90 -12.10 -20.66
N ALA A 46 -83.94 -12.23 -19.33
CA ALA A 46 -85.13 -11.95 -18.54
C ALA A 46 -85.56 -10.46 -18.62
N LEU A 47 -84.59 -9.53 -18.65
CA LEU A 47 -84.84 -8.10 -18.91
C LEU A 47 -85.47 -7.87 -20.28
N ASN A 48 -84.90 -8.47 -21.34
CA ASN A 48 -85.42 -8.36 -22.70
C ASN A 48 -86.84 -8.92 -22.82
N ASN A 49 -87.12 -10.05 -22.17
CA ASN A 49 -88.45 -10.67 -22.13
C ASN A 49 -89.47 -9.77 -21.41
N LEU A 50 -89.10 -9.16 -20.28
CA LEU A 50 -89.94 -8.20 -19.58
C LEU A 50 -90.19 -6.93 -20.43
N GLU A 51 -89.17 -6.40 -21.09
CA GLU A 51 -89.29 -5.26 -22.00
C GLU A 51 -90.26 -5.55 -23.16
N ALA A 52 -90.21 -6.77 -23.71
CA ALA A 52 -91.11 -7.23 -24.75
C ALA A 52 -92.57 -7.31 -24.28
N GLU A 53 -92.85 -7.71 -23.04
CA GLU A 53 -94.21 -7.69 -22.50
C GLU A 53 -94.72 -6.27 -22.19
N LEU A 54 -93.85 -5.36 -21.76
CA LEU A 54 -94.20 -3.96 -21.45
C LEU A 54 -94.58 -3.13 -22.69
N THR A 55 -94.13 -3.54 -23.88
CA THR A 55 -94.33 -2.82 -25.15
C THR A 55 -95.55 -3.28 -25.97
N LYS A 56 -96.25 -4.35 -25.55
CA LYS A 56 -97.45 -4.87 -26.23
C LYS A 56 -98.71 -4.04 -25.90
N ASP A 57 -99.59 -3.83 -26.89
CA ASP A 57 -100.92 -3.23 -26.75
C ASP A 57 -102.01 -4.22 -27.26
N PRO A 58 -103.01 -4.61 -26.43
CA PRO A 58 -103.21 -4.24 -25.03
C PRO A 58 -102.24 -4.94 -24.07
N GLN A 59 -101.78 -4.21 -23.05
CA GLN A 59 -100.85 -4.70 -22.02
C GLN A 59 -101.48 -5.84 -21.21
N ASN A 60 -100.85 -7.02 -21.24
CA ASN A 60 -101.30 -8.20 -20.51
C ASN A 60 -100.69 -8.20 -19.10
N THR A 61 -101.48 -7.80 -18.10
CA THR A 61 -101.08 -7.75 -16.69
C THR A 61 -100.49 -9.09 -16.19
N GLU A 62 -101.04 -10.24 -16.60
CA GLU A 62 -100.58 -11.56 -16.15
C GLU A 62 -99.19 -11.88 -16.71
N ALA A 63 -98.96 -11.60 -17.99
CA ALA A 63 -97.66 -11.80 -18.64
C ALA A 63 -96.57 -10.87 -18.08
N ILE A 64 -96.91 -9.61 -17.77
CA ILE A 64 -95.97 -8.66 -17.13
C ILE A 64 -95.59 -9.16 -15.73
N VAL A 65 -96.56 -9.67 -14.94
CA VAL A 65 -96.30 -10.23 -13.62
C VAL A 65 -95.40 -11.48 -13.71
N GLU A 66 -95.64 -12.37 -14.66
CA GLU A 66 -94.84 -13.58 -14.87
C GLU A 66 -93.41 -13.24 -15.31
N ALA A 67 -93.23 -12.36 -16.29
CA ALA A 67 -91.91 -11.91 -16.74
C ALA A 67 -91.15 -11.15 -15.63
N THR A 68 -91.86 -10.35 -14.83
CA THR A 68 -91.27 -9.66 -13.66
C THR A 68 -90.80 -10.66 -12.61
N LYS A 69 -91.56 -11.74 -12.39
CA LYS A 69 -91.18 -12.80 -11.47
C LYS A 69 -89.93 -13.55 -11.96
N ALA A 70 -89.88 -13.91 -13.24
CA ALA A 70 -88.71 -14.55 -13.84
C ALA A 70 -87.46 -13.67 -13.71
N LEU A 71 -87.56 -12.36 -13.98
CA LEU A 71 -86.45 -11.44 -13.78
C LEU A 71 -85.98 -11.41 -12.31
N LYS A 72 -86.90 -11.38 -11.34
CA LYS A 72 -86.54 -11.42 -9.92
C LYS A 72 -85.83 -12.72 -9.52
N GLU A 73 -86.20 -13.85 -10.12
CA GLU A 73 -85.55 -15.14 -9.90
C GLU A 73 -84.12 -15.12 -10.46
N GLU A 74 -83.91 -14.66 -11.69
CA GLU A 74 -82.56 -14.56 -12.29
C GLU A 74 -81.68 -13.55 -11.55
N VAL A 75 -82.22 -12.40 -11.13
CA VAL A 75 -81.50 -11.42 -10.31
C VAL A 75 -81.03 -12.03 -8.99
N ALA A 76 -81.84 -12.89 -8.37
CA ALA A 76 -81.46 -13.58 -7.15
C ALA A 76 -80.30 -14.58 -7.36
N GLU A 77 -80.26 -15.27 -8.50
CA GLU A 77 -79.12 -16.14 -8.86
C GLU A 77 -77.85 -15.33 -9.16
N LEU A 78 -77.95 -14.20 -9.87
CA LEU A 78 -76.82 -13.32 -10.11
C LEU A 78 -76.23 -12.72 -8.81
N GLU A 79 -77.09 -12.38 -7.86
CA GLU A 79 -76.66 -11.93 -6.52
C GLU A 79 -75.94 -13.05 -5.75
N LYS A 80 -76.40 -14.31 -5.83
CA LYS A 80 -75.66 -15.45 -5.26
C LYS A 80 -74.30 -15.63 -5.90
N ALA A 81 -74.22 -15.53 -7.23
CA ALA A 81 -72.96 -15.61 -7.98
C ALA A 81 -72.00 -14.47 -7.59
N SER A 82 -72.52 -13.25 -7.39
CA SER A 82 -71.75 -12.09 -6.91
C SER A 82 -71.13 -12.35 -5.54
N VAL A 83 -71.92 -12.84 -4.58
CA VAL A 83 -71.43 -13.19 -3.23
C VAL A 83 -70.36 -14.28 -3.28
N ALA A 84 -70.53 -15.30 -4.12
CA ALA A 84 -69.54 -16.36 -4.28
C ALA A 84 -68.20 -15.83 -4.82
N ARG A 85 -68.24 -14.92 -5.79
CA ARG A 85 -67.03 -14.25 -6.34
C ARG A 85 -66.37 -13.34 -5.31
N GLU A 86 -67.14 -12.52 -4.61
CA GLU A 86 -66.61 -11.65 -3.54
C GLU A 86 -65.88 -12.46 -2.46
N LEU A 87 -66.43 -13.62 -2.07
CA LEU A 87 -65.79 -14.53 -1.14
C LEU A 87 -64.51 -15.15 -1.72
N ALA A 88 -64.56 -15.65 -2.96
CA ALA A 88 -63.38 -16.25 -3.61
C ALA A 88 -62.21 -15.26 -3.70
N ASN A 89 -62.49 -14.01 -4.05
CA ASN A 89 -61.50 -12.94 -4.10
C ASN A 89 -60.94 -12.63 -2.70
N ALA A 90 -61.80 -12.58 -1.67
CA ALA A 90 -61.36 -12.37 -0.29
C ALA A 90 -60.48 -13.50 0.23
N ILE A 91 -60.82 -14.76 -0.06
CA ILE A 91 -60.01 -15.94 0.30
C ILE A 91 -58.65 -15.89 -0.42
N THR A 92 -58.64 -15.60 -1.72
CA THR A 92 -57.38 -15.49 -2.49
C THR A 92 -56.46 -14.42 -1.90
N GLY A 93 -57.00 -13.26 -1.53
CA GLY A 93 -56.24 -12.20 -0.86
C GLY A 93 -55.71 -12.64 0.51
N ALA A 94 -56.52 -13.36 1.28
CA ALA A 94 -56.15 -13.89 2.58
C ALA A 94 -55.05 -14.95 2.49
N GLU A 95 -55.12 -15.87 1.53
CA GLU A 95 -54.09 -16.89 1.30
C GLU A 95 -52.74 -16.25 0.97
N LYS A 96 -52.73 -15.25 0.09
CA LYS A 96 -51.51 -14.48 -0.24
C LYS A 96 -50.94 -13.76 0.98
N ALA A 97 -51.79 -13.13 1.81
CA ALA A 97 -51.35 -12.47 3.02
C ALA A 97 -50.73 -13.44 4.03
N LYS A 98 -51.28 -14.66 4.15
CA LYS A 98 -50.70 -15.72 4.99
C LYS A 98 -49.34 -16.20 4.49
N GLU A 99 -49.18 -16.37 3.18
CA GLU A 99 -47.89 -16.74 2.57
C GLU A 99 -46.83 -15.68 2.85
N GLN A 100 -47.17 -14.39 2.67
CA GLN A 100 -46.28 -13.28 3.00
C GLN A 100 -45.93 -13.26 4.50
N ALA A 101 -46.91 -13.44 5.38
CA ALA A 101 -46.69 -13.50 6.81
C ALA A 101 -45.75 -14.65 7.24
N LEU A 102 -45.85 -15.81 6.58
CA LEU A 102 -44.93 -16.94 6.80
C LEU A 102 -43.50 -16.59 6.39
N ALA A 103 -43.30 -16.03 5.20
CA ALA A 103 -41.98 -15.60 4.74
C ALA A 103 -41.35 -14.56 5.69
N SER A 104 -42.13 -13.58 6.14
CA SER A 104 -41.69 -12.59 7.13
C SER A 104 -41.36 -13.21 8.49
N GLN A 105 -42.11 -14.22 8.94
CA GLN A 105 -41.81 -14.98 10.15
C GLN A 105 -40.49 -15.73 10.02
N GLU A 106 -40.24 -16.41 8.90
CA GLU A 106 -38.98 -17.11 8.64
C GLU A 106 -37.80 -16.14 8.64
N GLN A 107 -37.93 -15.02 7.93
CA GLN A 107 -36.93 -13.96 7.88
C GLN A 107 -36.64 -13.36 9.26
N TYR A 108 -37.67 -13.15 10.07
CA TYR A 108 -37.50 -12.64 11.43
C TYR A 108 -36.66 -13.60 12.30
N ILE A 109 -36.92 -14.91 12.20
CA ILE A 109 -36.14 -15.92 12.92
C ILE A 109 -34.71 -16.01 12.39
N SER A 110 -34.51 -16.02 11.06
CA SER A 110 -33.16 -16.06 10.49
C SER A 110 -32.34 -14.81 10.82
N SER A 111 -33.01 -13.69 11.10
CA SER A 111 -32.40 -12.44 11.58
C SER A 111 -32.05 -12.47 13.08
N GLY A 112 -32.30 -13.58 13.79
CA GLY A 112 -32.05 -13.72 15.23
C GLY A 112 -33.27 -13.43 16.12
N GLY A 113 -34.45 -13.26 15.54
CA GLY A 113 -35.70 -13.04 16.27
C GLY A 113 -36.18 -14.28 17.02
N SER A 114 -36.99 -14.09 18.06
CA SER A 114 -37.59 -15.19 18.83
C SER A 114 -39.06 -15.37 18.49
N GLN A 115 -39.51 -16.62 18.32
CA GLN A 115 -40.94 -16.95 18.20
C GLN A 115 -41.75 -16.48 19.41
N SER A 116 -41.11 -16.28 20.57
CA SER A 116 -41.76 -15.76 21.78
C SER A 116 -41.95 -14.24 21.77
N SER A 117 -41.46 -13.53 20.74
CA SER A 117 -41.58 -12.07 20.68
C SER A 117 -43.04 -11.64 20.49
N GLN A 118 -43.38 -10.46 21.01
CA GLN A 118 -44.74 -9.94 20.92
C GLN A 118 -45.17 -9.72 19.46
N GLY A 119 -44.26 -9.25 18.60
CA GLY A 119 -44.52 -9.05 17.16
C GLY A 119 -44.85 -10.37 16.45
N TYR A 120 -44.03 -11.40 16.66
CA TYR A 120 -44.22 -12.72 16.06
C TYR A 120 -45.54 -13.36 16.51
N GLN A 121 -45.84 -13.31 17.81
CA GLN A 121 -47.06 -13.86 18.38
C GLN A 121 -48.34 -13.14 17.89
N LYS A 122 -48.26 -11.81 17.64
CA LYS A 122 -49.38 -11.06 17.04
C LYS A 122 -49.67 -11.52 15.62
N VAL A 123 -48.64 -11.71 14.79
CA VAL A 123 -48.79 -12.23 13.42
C VAL A 123 -49.40 -13.63 13.45
N GLU A 124 -48.92 -14.50 14.34
CA GLU A 124 -49.43 -15.87 14.46
C GLU A 124 -50.89 -15.90 14.91
N ALA A 125 -51.25 -15.09 15.90
CA ALA A 125 -52.63 -14.96 16.35
C ALA A 125 -53.56 -14.43 15.26
N GLU A 126 -53.12 -13.46 14.46
CA GLU A 126 -53.93 -12.90 13.36
C GLU A 126 -54.08 -13.88 12.19
N LYS A 127 -53.04 -14.66 11.86
CA LYS A 127 -53.13 -15.80 10.92
C LYS A 127 -54.20 -16.80 11.37
N GLN A 128 -54.21 -17.19 12.64
CA GLN A 128 -55.20 -18.13 13.18
C GLN A 128 -56.62 -17.57 13.12
N LYS A 129 -56.80 -16.28 13.42
CA LYS A 129 -58.11 -15.61 13.25
C LYS A 129 -58.55 -15.61 11.80
N LEU A 130 -57.63 -15.36 10.86
CA LEU A 130 -57.93 -15.36 9.43
C LEU A 130 -58.34 -16.75 8.95
N GLU A 131 -57.65 -17.79 9.40
CA GLU A 131 -58.02 -19.19 9.12
C GLU A 131 -59.41 -19.54 9.64
N ALA A 132 -59.74 -19.11 10.86
CA ALA A 132 -61.07 -19.31 11.43
C ALA A 132 -62.16 -18.55 10.63
N ALA A 133 -61.87 -17.33 10.17
CA ALA A 133 -62.79 -16.54 9.35
C ALA A 133 -63.05 -17.19 7.97
N ILE A 134 -62.01 -17.75 7.34
CA ILE A 134 -62.12 -18.49 6.07
C ILE A 134 -62.99 -19.75 6.26
N LEU A 135 -62.77 -20.51 7.34
CA LEU A 135 -63.50 -21.76 7.60
C LEU A 135 -65.01 -21.53 7.86
N ALA A 136 -65.38 -20.36 8.38
CA ALA A 136 -66.76 -20.00 8.75
C ALA A 136 -67.67 -19.55 7.57
N ASN A 137 -67.18 -19.60 6.32
CA ASN A 137 -67.87 -19.47 5.02
C ASN A 137 -69.43 -19.45 5.02
N PRO A 138 -70.17 -18.67 4.19
CA PRO A 138 -69.85 -17.46 3.42
C PRO A 138 -70.24 -16.16 4.14
N LYS A 139 -70.65 -16.22 5.41
CA LYS A 139 -71.24 -15.10 6.16
C LYS A 139 -70.25 -14.01 6.61
N GLN A 140 -68.96 -14.14 6.28
CA GLN A 140 -67.88 -13.36 6.89
C GLN A 140 -66.91 -12.71 5.89
N VAL A 141 -67.34 -12.45 4.64
CA VAL A 141 -66.50 -11.78 3.62
C VAL A 141 -65.84 -10.50 4.17
N GLU A 142 -66.59 -9.68 4.91
CA GLU A 142 -66.07 -8.45 5.51
C GLU A 142 -65.02 -8.72 6.60
N LEU A 143 -65.21 -9.74 7.43
CA LEU A 143 -64.22 -10.11 8.44
C LEU A 143 -62.93 -10.62 7.78
N ILE A 144 -63.04 -11.44 6.72
CA ILE A 144 -61.87 -11.91 5.96
C ILE A 144 -61.07 -10.72 5.44
N LYS A 145 -61.73 -9.71 4.85
CA LYS A 145 -61.07 -8.50 4.36
C LYS A 145 -60.37 -7.74 5.47
N VAL A 146 -61.07 -7.40 6.55
CA VAL A 146 -60.52 -6.64 7.69
C VAL A 146 -59.36 -7.38 8.36
N THR A 147 -59.48 -8.69 8.57
CA THR A 147 -58.41 -9.51 9.16
C THR A 147 -57.22 -9.66 8.20
N THR A 148 -57.46 -9.74 6.89
CA THR A 148 -56.38 -9.73 5.88
C THR A 148 -55.59 -8.43 5.90
N GLU A 149 -56.27 -7.29 5.97
CA GLU A 149 -55.63 -5.97 6.11
C GLU A 149 -54.82 -5.87 7.40
N SER A 150 -55.39 -6.34 8.51
CA SER A 150 -54.70 -6.37 9.81
C SER A 150 -53.43 -7.23 9.78
N LEU A 151 -53.51 -8.43 9.18
CA LEU A 151 -52.37 -9.33 9.02
C LEU A 151 -51.25 -8.67 8.20
N ASN A 152 -51.59 -7.99 7.11
CA ASN A 152 -50.62 -7.27 6.29
C ASN A 152 -49.89 -6.17 7.07
N GLU A 153 -50.59 -5.39 7.90
CA GLU A 153 -49.96 -4.35 8.73
C GLU A 153 -49.07 -4.92 9.84
N LEU A 154 -49.48 -6.04 10.45
CA LEU A 154 -48.64 -6.75 11.42
C LEU A 154 -47.39 -7.35 10.76
N THR A 155 -47.54 -7.91 9.56
CA THR A 155 -46.43 -8.46 8.76
C THR A 155 -45.40 -7.38 8.44
N LYS A 156 -45.83 -6.21 7.93
CA LYS A 156 -44.94 -5.05 7.71
C LYS A 156 -44.21 -4.61 8.97
N THR A 157 -44.85 -4.72 10.14
CA THR A 157 -44.22 -4.38 11.42
C THR A 157 -43.15 -5.40 11.78
N LEU A 158 -43.42 -6.69 11.59
CA LEU A 158 -42.45 -7.77 11.81
C LEU A 158 -41.24 -7.63 10.88
N ASP A 159 -41.44 -7.28 9.61
CA ASP A 159 -40.35 -7.04 8.64
C ASP A 159 -39.42 -5.89 9.08
N LYS A 160 -39.98 -4.84 9.69
CA LYS A 160 -39.19 -3.74 10.27
C LYS A 160 -38.37 -4.21 11.47
N GLU A 161 -38.94 -5.07 12.31
CA GLU A 161 -38.20 -5.68 13.43
C GLU A 161 -37.08 -6.60 12.93
N ALA A 162 -37.35 -7.43 11.91
CA ALA A 162 -36.35 -8.28 11.28
C ALA A 162 -35.20 -7.45 10.67
N SER A 163 -35.53 -6.40 9.91
CA SER A 163 -34.53 -5.48 9.35
C SER A 163 -33.68 -4.79 10.41
N LYS A 164 -34.28 -4.44 11.56
CA LYS A 164 -33.57 -3.89 12.72
C LYS A 164 -32.57 -4.89 13.31
N LEU A 165 -32.95 -6.15 13.48
CA LEU A 165 -32.06 -7.18 14.00
C LEU A 165 -30.88 -7.44 13.06
N MET A 166 -31.13 -7.53 11.75
CA MET A 166 -30.05 -7.64 10.75
C MET A 166 -29.10 -6.44 10.79
N ARG A 167 -29.64 -5.23 10.89
CA ARG A 167 -28.80 -4.02 11.04
C ARG A 167 -27.91 -4.12 12.28
N GLU A 168 -28.44 -4.55 13.42
CA GLU A 168 -27.67 -4.71 14.65
C GLU A 168 -26.57 -5.77 14.50
N TYR A 169 -26.88 -6.90 13.85
CA TYR A 169 -25.89 -7.92 13.49
C TYR A 169 -24.76 -7.34 12.63
N PHE A 170 -25.09 -6.69 11.51
CA PHE A 170 -24.07 -6.14 10.61
C PHE A 170 -23.23 -5.05 11.27
N VAL A 171 -23.84 -4.17 12.08
CA VAL A 171 -23.07 -3.15 12.82
C VAL A 171 -22.06 -3.80 13.76
N ASN A 172 -22.43 -4.90 14.42
CA ASN A 172 -21.52 -5.66 15.26
C ASN A 172 -20.39 -6.33 14.45
N GLU A 173 -20.70 -7.00 13.33
CA GLU A 173 -19.67 -7.63 12.50
C GLU A 173 -18.73 -6.59 11.85
N ILE A 174 -19.27 -5.48 11.35
CA ILE A 174 -18.47 -4.35 10.84
C ILE A 174 -17.50 -3.85 11.91
N SER A 175 -17.94 -3.75 13.18
CA SER A 175 -17.07 -3.26 14.26
C SER A 175 -15.82 -4.13 14.48
N LYS A 176 -15.88 -5.42 14.09
CA LYS A 176 -14.80 -6.40 14.22
C LYS A 176 -13.88 -6.48 13.01
N LEU A 177 -14.15 -5.74 11.92
CA LEU A 177 -13.29 -5.76 10.73
C LEU A 177 -11.85 -5.37 11.06
N GLN A 178 -10.90 -6.15 10.57
CA GLN A 178 -9.46 -5.96 10.79
C GLN A 178 -8.65 -6.00 9.49
N ASP A 179 -9.19 -6.53 8.39
CA ASP A 179 -8.46 -6.66 7.13
C ASP A 179 -9.38 -6.48 5.91
N VAL A 180 -8.75 -6.43 4.74
CA VAL A 180 -9.43 -6.23 3.45
C VAL A 180 -10.28 -7.43 3.03
N GLN A 181 -9.97 -8.64 3.50
CA GLN A 181 -10.76 -9.82 3.15
C GLN A 181 -12.09 -9.81 3.91
N GLY A 182 -12.05 -9.55 5.21
CA GLY A 182 -13.26 -9.36 6.01
C GLY A 182 -14.14 -8.22 5.46
N MET A 183 -13.53 -7.14 4.93
CA MET A 183 -14.26 -6.08 4.25
C MET A 183 -15.02 -6.59 3.01
N ARG A 184 -14.40 -7.44 2.19
CA ARG A 184 -15.05 -8.03 1.00
C ARG A 184 -16.20 -8.94 1.39
N ASP A 185 -15.94 -9.86 2.33
CA ASP A 185 -16.89 -10.86 2.78
C ASP A 185 -18.13 -10.20 3.39
N ILE A 186 -17.94 -9.21 4.28
CA ILE A 186 -19.08 -8.52 4.90
C ILE A 186 -19.87 -7.68 3.88
N ASN A 187 -19.22 -7.09 2.88
CA ASN A 187 -19.93 -6.35 1.84
C ASN A 187 -20.84 -7.28 1.03
N GLU A 188 -20.36 -8.48 0.67
CA GLU A 188 -21.16 -9.49 -0.02
C GLU A 188 -22.37 -9.93 0.85
N GLU A 189 -22.18 -10.17 2.14
CA GLU A 189 -23.28 -10.48 3.06
C GLU A 189 -24.31 -9.35 3.13
N ILE A 190 -23.87 -8.09 3.22
CA ILE A 190 -24.76 -6.92 3.24
C ILE A 190 -25.53 -6.83 1.92
N GLU A 191 -24.89 -7.08 0.78
CA GLU A 191 -25.53 -7.07 -0.54
C GLU A 191 -26.65 -8.09 -0.65
N GLN A 192 -26.42 -9.31 -0.17
CA GLN A 192 -27.38 -10.41 -0.21
C GLN A 192 -28.48 -10.28 0.86
N ALA A 193 -28.28 -9.48 1.90
CA ALA A 193 -29.24 -9.31 2.98
C ALA A 193 -30.57 -8.68 2.49
N ASN A 194 -31.68 -9.36 2.82
CA ASN A 194 -33.04 -8.88 2.58
C ASN A 194 -33.43 -7.84 3.64
N MET A 195 -32.87 -6.64 3.54
CA MET A 195 -33.15 -5.52 4.43
C MET A 195 -33.88 -4.41 3.69
N ASN A 196 -34.71 -3.65 4.40
CA ASN A 196 -35.25 -2.41 3.82
C ASN A 196 -34.13 -1.41 3.51
N LEU A 197 -34.38 -0.51 2.55
CA LEU A 197 -33.38 0.43 2.02
C LEU A 197 -32.80 1.37 3.09
N GLY A 198 -33.61 1.82 4.05
CA GLY A 198 -33.17 2.73 5.11
C GLY A 198 -32.15 2.05 6.03
N ASP A 199 -32.46 0.83 6.46
CA ASP A 199 -31.58 0.05 7.33
C ASP A 199 -30.31 -0.37 6.60
N LYS A 200 -30.41 -0.73 5.32
CA LYS A 200 -29.26 -1.06 4.48
C LYS A 200 -28.34 0.15 4.28
N GLY A 201 -28.91 1.33 4.04
CA GLY A 201 -28.16 2.58 3.99
C GLY A 201 -27.42 2.90 5.30
N ALA A 202 -28.07 2.65 6.44
CA ALA A 202 -27.47 2.82 7.77
C ALA A 202 -26.31 1.86 8.03
N VAL A 203 -26.39 0.61 7.55
CA VAL A 203 -25.29 -0.36 7.60
C VAL A 203 -24.12 0.10 6.73
N TYR A 204 -24.38 0.49 5.48
CA TYR A 204 -23.31 1.00 4.59
C TYR A 204 -22.62 2.24 5.14
N ARG A 205 -23.34 3.12 5.86
CA ARG A 205 -22.72 4.24 6.56
C ARG A 205 -21.66 3.78 7.56
N GLN A 206 -21.96 2.78 8.38
CA GLN A 206 -21.02 2.23 9.38
C GLN A 206 -19.86 1.49 8.70
N PHE A 207 -20.15 0.72 7.65
CA PHE A 207 -19.15 0.03 6.84
C PHE A 207 -18.12 1.01 6.27
N VAL A 208 -18.58 2.07 5.59
CA VAL A 208 -17.73 3.12 5.02
C VAL A 208 -16.90 3.82 6.09
N ASP A 209 -17.51 4.15 7.24
CA ASP A 209 -16.80 4.81 8.32
C ASP A 209 -15.68 3.92 8.88
N LYS A 210 -15.98 2.66 9.18
CA LYS A 210 -14.99 1.69 9.65
C LYS A 210 -13.84 1.52 8.66
N VAL A 211 -14.15 1.20 7.41
CA VAL A 211 -13.15 0.88 6.37
C VAL A 211 -12.21 2.04 6.08
N LEU A 212 -12.71 3.27 6.07
CA LEU A 212 -11.88 4.45 5.79
C LEU A 212 -11.05 4.92 7.01
N THR A 213 -11.34 4.42 8.22
CA THR A 213 -10.63 4.80 9.45
C THR A 213 -9.70 3.72 10.00
N GLU A 214 -9.90 2.46 9.60
CA GLU A 214 -9.12 1.33 10.09
C GLU A 214 -7.84 1.16 9.26
N ASP A 215 -6.69 1.49 9.85
CA ASP A 215 -5.38 1.47 9.17
C ASP A 215 -4.94 0.05 8.77
N SER A 216 -5.44 -0.98 9.46
CA SER A 216 -5.13 -2.38 9.12
C SER A 216 -5.85 -2.87 7.85
N ILE A 217 -6.90 -2.18 7.40
CA ILE A 217 -7.58 -2.47 6.13
C ILE A 217 -6.85 -1.75 5.01
N VAL A 218 -5.88 -2.41 4.40
CA VAL A 218 -5.10 -1.89 3.25
C VAL A 218 -5.69 -2.41 1.95
N PHE A 219 -6.00 -1.51 1.01
CA PHE A 219 -6.55 -1.90 -0.28
C PHE A 219 -5.48 -2.57 -1.15
N ALA A 220 -5.86 -3.66 -1.82
CA ALA A 220 -4.95 -4.41 -2.69
C ALA A 220 -5.10 -4.04 -4.17
N GLY A 221 -6.16 -3.32 -4.55
CA GLY A 221 -6.35 -2.86 -5.92
C GLY A 221 -7.72 -2.23 -6.20
N ALA A 222 -8.02 -2.07 -7.48
CA ALA A 222 -9.22 -1.36 -7.96
C ALA A 222 -10.54 -1.91 -7.40
N GLY A 223 -10.67 -3.24 -7.24
CA GLY A 223 -11.90 -3.85 -6.74
C GLY A 223 -12.27 -3.38 -5.34
N ASP A 224 -11.28 -3.20 -4.46
CA ASP A 224 -11.50 -2.73 -3.09
C ASP A 224 -11.97 -1.28 -3.08
N VAL A 225 -11.35 -0.44 -3.91
CA VAL A 225 -11.75 0.95 -4.10
C VAL A 225 -13.19 1.04 -4.63
N GLN A 226 -13.55 0.19 -5.58
CA GLN A 226 -14.90 0.14 -6.14
C GLN A 226 -15.95 -0.24 -5.09
N ILE A 227 -15.69 -1.26 -4.26
CA ILE A 227 -16.59 -1.68 -3.18
C ILE A 227 -16.92 -0.48 -2.28
N VAL A 228 -15.88 0.25 -1.82
CA VAL A 228 -16.08 1.38 -0.91
C VAL A 228 -16.76 2.56 -1.62
N LYS A 229 -16.43 2.82 -2.89
CA LYS A 229 -17.11 3.85 -3.70
C LYS A 229 -18.61 3.58 -3.81
N GLU A 230 -19.00 2.35 -4.11
CA GLU A 230 -20.40 1.94 -4.19
C GLU A 230 -21.09 2.00 -2.83
N ALA A 231 -20.42 1.56 -1.77
CA ALA A 231 -20.93 1.64 -0.41
C ALA A 231 -21.18 3.10 0.02
N ILE A 232 -20.32 4.06 -0.34
CA ILE A 232 -20.57 5.49 -0.12
C ILE A 232 -21.86 5.92 -0.82
N GLY A 233 -22.04 5.54 -2.08
CA GLY A 233 -23.24 5.83 -2.87
C GLY A 233 -24.52 5.28 -2.22
N ARG A 234 -24.48 4.03 -1.74
CA ARG A 234 -25.59 3.30 -1.10
C ARG A 234 -25.86 3.72 0.35
N SER A 235 -24.90 4.37 1.02
CA SER A 235 -25.08 4.83 2.40
C SER A 235 -26.19 5.88 2.52
N ASP A 236 -26.78 5.96 3.71
CA ASP A 236 -27.79 6.97 4.08
C ASP A 236 -27.15 8.30 4.54
N LYS A 237 -25.85 8.52 4.27
CA LYS A 237 -25.18 9.78 4.57
C LYS A 237 -25.78 10.92 3.73
N GLU A 238 -25.84 12.10 4.33
CA GLU A 238 -26.16 13.34 3.61
C GLU A 238 -25.12 13.64 2.53
N THR A 239 -25.49 14.42 1.53
CA THR A 239 -24.64 14.73 0.36
C THR A 239 -23.26 15.26 0.77
N GLU A 240 -23.20 16.20 1.71
CA GLU A 240 -21.93 16.77 2.19
C GLU A 240 -21.04 15.72 2.86
N ALA A 241 -21.62 14.87 3.72
CA ALA A 241 -20.89 13.78 4.36
C ALA A 241 -20.43 12.72 3.34
N LYS A 242 -21.18 12.45 2.26
CA LYS A 242 -20.72 11.59 1.17
C LYS A 242 -19.51 12.19 0.46
N GLN A 243 -19.51 13.51 0.23
CA GLN A 243 -18.37 14.21 -0.39
C GLN A 243 -17.10 14.07 0.45
N GLU A 244 -17.19 14.21 1.78
CA GLU A 244 -16.04 13.95 2.66
C GLU A 244 -15.50 12.52 2.54
N LYS A 245 -16.39 11.54 2.36
CA LYS A 245 -15.99 10.13 2.22
C LYS A 245 -15.38 9.82 0.86
N TYR A 246 -15.85 10.46 -0.22
CA TYR A 246 -15.18 10.33 -1.52
C TYR A 246 -13.78 10.94 -1.50
N VAL A 247 -13.58 12.06 -0.82
CA VAL A 247 -12.24 12.64 -0.61
C VAL A 247 -11.35 11.67 0.17
N ALA A 248 -11.81 11.16 1.31
CA ALA A 248 -11.04 10.22 2.12
C ALA A 248 -10.72 8.92 1.37
N LEU A 249 -11.68 8.40 0.58
CA LEU A 249 -11.46 7.25 -0.29
C LEU A 249 -10.42 7.55 -1.38
N ALA A 250 -10.48 8.73 -2.02
CA ALA A 250 -9.51 9.13 -3.02
C ALA A 250 -8.09 9.25 -2.44
N GLU A 251 -7.93 9.88 -1.28
CA GLU A 251 -6.63 9.97 -0.60
C GLU A 251 -6.06 8.59 -0.28
N LYS A 252 -6.89 7.71 0.31
CA LYS A 252 -6.50 6.34 0.64
C LYS A 252 -6.14 5.54 -0.62
N ALA A 253 -6.95 5.64 -1.68
CA ALA A 253 -6.70 4.96 -2.94
C ALA A 253 -5.42 5.47 -3.63
N VAL A 254 -5.15 6.78 -3.60
CA VAL A 254 -3.89 7.30 -4.15
C VAL A 254 -2.68 6.75 -3.39
N GLY A 255 -2.73 6.70 -2.06
CA GLY A 255 -1.62 6.20 -1.25
C GLY A 255 -1.41 4.68 -1.30
N GLU A 256 -2.48 3.90 -1.46
CA GLU A 256 -2.41 2.44 -1.29
C GLU A 256 -2.49 1.64 -2.59
N VAL A 257 -3.12 2.17 -3.64
CA VAL A 257 -3.33 1.40 -4.89
C VAL A 257 -2.75 2.06 -6.13
N SER A 258 -2.17 3.26 -6.02
CA SER A 258 -1.48 3.84 -7.17
C SER A 258 -0.33 2.94 -7.59
N VAL A 259 -0.13 2.83 -8.90
CA VAL A 259 0.93 2.01 -9.49
C VAL A 259 1.63 2.77 -10.60
N ALA A 260 2.88 2.37 -10.90
CA ALA A 260 3.62 2.88 -12.05
C ALA A 260 2.81 2.72 -13.35
N ASP A 261 2.66 3.81 -14.08
CA ASP A 261 1.82 3.92 -15.27
C ASP A 261 2.31 5.08 -16.12
N ALA A 262 2.22 4.93 -17.44
CA ALA A 262 2.63 5.97 -18.38
C ALA A 262 1.41 6.39 -19.21
N PRO A 263 1.20 7.69 -19.43
CA PRO A 263 0.10 8.15 -20.26
C PRO A 263 0.31 7.75 -21.72
N THR A 264 -0.79 7.47 -22.43
CA THR A 264 -0.79 7.26 -23.88
C THR A 264 -1.43 8.45 -24.58
N LYS A 265 -1.38 8.48 -25.92
CA LYS A 265 -2.07 9.52 -26.70
C LYS A 265 -3.59 9.52 -26.50
N THR A 266 -4.18 8.39 -26.08
CA THR A 266 -5.64 8.20 -26.01
C THR A 266 -6.17 8.04 -24.59
N ALA A 267 -5.31 7.74 -23.61
CA ALA A 267 -5.71 7.50 -22.24
C ALA A 267 -4.71 8.08 -21.25
N LYS A 268 -5.23 8.75 -20.22
CA LYS A 268 -4.45 9.31 -19.12
C LYS A 268 -3.81 8.21 -18.27
N PHE A 269 -4.59 7.21 -17.88
CA PHE A 269 -4.12 6.05 -17.13
C PHE A 269 -4.44 4.77 -17.92
N GLN A 270 -3.56 3.77 -17.83
CA GLN A 270 -3.74 2.45 -18.43
C GLN A 270 -4.04 1.38 -17.37
N LYS A 271 -3.55 1.55 -16.15
CA LYS A 271 -3.72 0.59 -15.06
C LYS A 271 -5.08 0.78 -14.38
N GLU A 272 -5.83 -0.30 -14.19
CA GLU A 272 -7.19 -0.22 -13.63
C GLU A 272 -7.23 0.41 -12.24
N ALA A 273 -6.20 0.21 -11.41
CA ALA A 273 -6.10 0.86 -10.10
C ALA A 273 -6.07 2.40 -10.23
N ASN A 274 -5.24 2.94 -11.12
CA ASN A 274 -5.18 4.38 -11.38
C ASN A 274 -6.48 4.89 -12.03
N ILE A 275 -7.09 4.12 -12.94
CA ILE A 275 -8.36 4.48 -13.56
C ILE A 275 -9.47 4.56 -12.50
N GLU A 276 -9.60 3.57 -11.63
CA GLU A 276 -10.63 3.54 -10.60
C GLU A 276 -10.44 4.65 -9.55
N THR A 277 -9.20 4.92 -9.14
CA THR A 277 -8.87 6.09 -8.30
C THR A 277 -9.31 7.40 -8.95
N ALA A 278 -9.08 7.58 -10.25
CA ALA A 278 -9.55 8.76 -10.98
C ALA A 278 -11.09 8.85 -11.02
N ARG A 279 -11.80 7.71 -11.14
CA ARG A 279 -13.27 7.68 -11.07
C ARG A 279 -13.80 8.07 -9.69
N VAL A 280 -13.10 7.74 -8.61
CA VAL A 280 -13.45 8.22 -7.26
C VAL A 280 -13.25 9.73 -7.17
N ILE A 281 -12.12 10.25 -7.66
CA ILE A 281 -11.84 11.69 -7.71
C ILE A 281 -12.93 12.43 -8.50
N ASP A 282 -13.46 11.82 -9.56
CA ASP A 282 -14.57 12.38 -10.33
C ASP A 282 -15.88 12.52 -9.55
N GLN A 283 -16.08 11.80 -8.45
CA GLN A 283 -17.24 11.95 -7.55
C GLN A 283 -17.13 13.20 -6.64
N VAL A 284 -15.93 13.79 -6.53
CA VAL A 284 -15.69 14.98 -5.71
C VAL A 284 -16.17 16.22 -6.46
N SER A 285 -17.18 16.88 -5.89
CA SER A 285 -17.86 18.03 -6.50
C SER A 285 -17.12 19.35 -6.28
N ASN A 286 -16.36 19.47 -5.19
CA ASN A 286 -15.54 20.66 -4.94
C ASN A 286 -14.36 20.68 -5.93
N LYS A 287 -14.32 21.68 -6.80
CA LYS A 287 -13.30 21.79 -7.85
C LYS A 287 -11.87 21.85 -7.29
N ASN A 288 -11.62 22.65 -6.27
CA ASN A 288 -10.27 22.80 -5.71
C ASN A 288 -9.78 21.48 -5.11
N GLU A 289 -10.69 20.76 -4.45
CA GLU A 289 -10.38 19.46 -3.86
C GLU A 289 -10.14 18.39 -4.93
N LYS A 290 -10.97 18.39 -5.98
CA LYS A 290 -10.79 17.53 -7.15
C LYS A 290 -9.45 17.78 -7.84
N ASP A 291 -9.08 19.04 -8.04
CA ASP A 291 -7.80 19.43 -8.65
C ASP A 291 -6.62 19.01 -7.75
N ARG A 292 -6.74 19.18 -6.42
CA ARG A 292 -5.75 18.73 -5.44
C ARG A 292 -5.55 17.22 -5.49
N LEU A 293 -6.62 16.44 -5.48
CA LEU A 293 -6.56 14.97 -5.52
C LEU A 293 -6.04 14.46 -6.87
N THR A 294 -6.38 15.14 -7.97
CA THR A 294 -5.84 14.82 -9.30
C THR A 294 -4.33 15.03 -9.32
N ASN A 295 -3.84 16.17 -8.79
CA ASN A 295 -2.42 16.44 -8.69
C ASN A 295 -1.71 15.44 -7.77
N LEU A 296 -2.34 15.06 -6.65
CA LEU A 296 -1.81 14.04 -5.74
C LEU A 296 -1.66 12.69 -6.44
N GLN A 297 -2.68 12.26 -7.20
CA GLN A 297 -2.61 11.01 -7.96
C GLN A 297 -1.48 11.03 -8.98
N GLU A 298 -1.39 12.09 -9.78
CA GLU A 298 -0.34 12.23 -10.80
C GLU A 298 1.06 12.29 -10.18
N LEU A 299 1.20 12.92 -9.01
CA LEU A 299 2.44 12.94 -8.24
C LEU A 299 2.86 11.52 -7.83
N TYR A 300 1.97 10.75 -7.21
CA TYR A 300 2.26 9.36 -6.81
C TYR A 300 2.63 8.49 -8.01
N VAL A 301 1.87 8.58 -9.11
CA VAL A 301 2.13 7.77 -10.30
C VAL A 301 3.47 8.12 -10.94
N ASP A 302 3.84 9.42 -11.05
CA ASP A 302 5.15 9.82 -11.57
C ASP A 302 6.29 9.37 -10.63
N THR A 303 6.13 9.47 -9.30
CA THR A 303 7.14 9.00 -8.33
C THR A 303 7.34 7.48 -8.40
N LEU A 304 6.26 6.70 -8.47
CA LEU A 304 6.33 5.23 -8.60
C LEU A 304 6.93 4.81 -9.95
N SER A 305 6.71 5.62 -11.00
CA SER A 305 7.26 5.37 -12.35
C SER A 305 8.72 5.79 -12.49
N LEU A 306 9.26 6.60 -11.57
CA LEU A 306 10.66 6.98 -11.55
C LEU A 306 11.49 5.77 -11.08
N THR A 307 12.28 5.19 -11.96
CA THR A 307 13.11 4.01 -11.68
C THR A 307 14.54 4.31 -12.09
N ARG A 308 15.50 3.47 -11.69
CA ARG A 308 16.91 3.65 -12.09
C ARG A 308 17.11 3.72 -13.61
N ASP A 309 16.28 3.01 -14.39
CA ASP A 309 16.37 2.97 -15.85
C ASP A 309 15.95 4.28 -16.55
N ASN A 310 15.13 5.12 -15.92
CA ASN A 310 14.66 6.38 -16.50
C ASN A 310 15.07 7.63 -15.71
N ALA A 311 15.48 7.47 -14.45
CA ALA A 311 15.98 8.55 -13.60
C ALA A 311 17.29 9.15 -14.12
N PHE A 312 18.13 8.31 -14.73
CA PHE A 312 19.47 8.68 -15.15
C PHE A 312 19.73 8.32 -16.60
N THR A 313 20.38 9.22 -17.34
CA THR A 313 21.04 8.91 -18.61
C THR A 313 22.53 8.85 -18.39
N PHE A 314 23.02 7.65 -18.09
CA PHE A 314 24.44 7.38 -17.93
C PHE A 314 25.16 7.35 -19.28
N LYS A 315 26.47 7.60 -19.25
CA LYS A 315 27.35 7.37 -20.40
C LYS A 315 27.46 5.87 -20.66
N ASP A 316 27.65 5.47 -21.92
CA ASP A 316 27.85 4.07 -22.32
C ASP A 316 28.81 3.32 -21.38
N GLY A 317 28.29 2.26 -20.77
CA GLY A 317 28.99 1.38 -19.84
C GLY A 317 28.97 1.82 -18.38
N ASP A 318 28.56 3.06 -18.03
CA ASP A 318 28.22 3.46 -16.65
C ASP A 318 26.90 2.80 -16.21
N THR A 319 26.89 2.37 -14.96
CA THR A 319 25.77 1.79 -14.21
C THR A 319 25.81 2.37 -12.81
N TRP A 320 24.74 2.18 -12.02
CA TRP A 320 24.63 2.78 -10.69
C TRP A 320 25.78 2.37 -9.77
N GLU A 321 26.25 1.12 -9.87
CA GLU A 321 27.36 0.57 -9.09
C GLU A 321 28.75 0.89 -9.67
N SER A 322 28.84 1.59 -10.80
CA SER A 322 30.12 1.89 -11.44
C SER A 322 30.09 3.15 -12.32
N VAL A 323 29.80 4.29 -11.69
CA VAL A 323 29.79 5.60 -12.36
C VAL A 323 31.20 6.18 -12.47
N THR A 324 31.60 6.56 -13.68
CA THR A 324 32.93 7.14 -13.97
C THR A 324 32.86 8.47 -14.73
N SER A 325 31.69 8.84 -15.22
CA SER A 325 31.47 10.05 -16.03
C SER A 325 30.28 10.85 -15.51
N ASN A 326 30.21 12.12 -15.92
CA ASN A 326 29.01 12.93 -15.75
C ASN A 326 27.81 12.25 -16.43
N PHE A 327 26.62 12.49 -15.90
CA PHE A 327 25.37 11.93 -16.40
C PHE A 327 24.25 12.96 -16.32
N ILE A 328 23.14 12.66 -16.97
CA ILE A 328 21.95 13.52 -16.95
C ILE A 328 20.93 12.92 -15.99
N VAL A 329 20.27 13.76 -15.21
CA VAL A 329 19.16 13.39 -14.32
C VAL A 329 17.82 13.79 -14.93
N LEU A 330 16.77 13.03 -14.66
CA LEU A 330 15.43 13.33 -15.17
C LEU A 330 14.85 14.55 -14.43
N ALA A 331 14.46 15.60 -15.16
CA ALA A 331 13.91 16.83 -14.57
C ALA A 331 12.36 16.86 -14.53
N LYS A 332 11.68 15.94 -15.22
CA LYS A 332 10.21 15.96 -15.38
C LYS A 332 9.60 14.58 -15.51
N GLY A 333 8.52 14.32 -14.77
CA GLY A 333 7.71 13.11 -14.87
C GLY A 333 6.78 13.09 -16.10
N ALA A 334 6.23 11.92 -16.40
CA ALA A 334 5.37 11.70 -17.57
C ALA A 334 4.01 12.40 -17.45
N TYR A 335 3.49 12.58 -16.24
CA TYR A 335 2.30 13.38 -15.96
C TYR A 335 2.62 14.85 -15.74
N GLY A 336 3.89 15.23 -15.75
CA GLY A 336 4.36 16.61 -15.73
C GLY A 336 4.72 17.14 -14.34
N THR A 337 4.97 16.27 -13.36
CA THR A 337 5.67 16.65 -12.13
C THR A 337 7.05 17.23 -12.44
N SER A 338 7.52 18.16 -11.61
CA SER A 338 8.90 18.63 -11.65
C SER A 338 9.74 17.74 -10.74
N ILE A 339 10.96 17.41 -11.15
CA ILE A 339 11.89 16.60 -10.36
C ILE A 339 13.15 17.43 -10.15
N SER A 340 13.49 17.71 -8.89
CA SER A 340 14.79 18.25 -8.49
C SER A 340 15.60 17.17 -7.79
N TRP A 341 16.92 17.36 -7.71
CA TRP A 341 17.83 16.34 -7.21
C TRP A 341 18.80 16.91 -6.18
N GLU A 342 18.97 16.18 -5.09
CA GLU A 342 19.95 16.45 -4.05
C GLU A 342 20.95 15.30 -3.96
N SER A 343 22.20 15.62 -3.62
CA SER A 343 23.29 14.66 -3.44
C SER A 343 23.75 14.65 -2.00
N SER A 344 23.87 13.46 -1.39
CA SER A 344 24.44 13.33 -0.04
C SER A 344 25.92 13.73 0.05
N LYS A 345 26.61 13.85 -1.10
CA LYS A 345 28.02 14.27 -1.20
C LYS A 345 28.21 15.23 -2.38
N GLU A 346 27.86 16.50 -2.20
CA GLU A 346 27.96 17.53 -3.25
C GLU A 346 29.36 17.71 -3.83
N ASN A 347 30.41 17.43 -3.04
CA ASN A 347 31.80 17.47 -3.51
C ASN A 347 32.16 16.32 -4.45
N VAL A 348 31.34 15.26 -4.50
CA VAL A 348 31.52 14.10 -5.39
C VAL A 348 30.57 14.19 -6.58
N VAL A 349 29.28 14.46 -6.33
CA VAL A 349 28.28 14.68 -7.38
C VAL A 349 27.58 16.01 -7.12
N ASN A 350 27.84 16.98 -7.99
CA ASN A 350 27.19 18.28 -7.96
C ASN A 350 26.22 18.37 -9.14
N ILE A 351 24.97 18.77 -8.87
CA ILE A 351 23.91 18.80 -9.87
C ILE A 351 23.60 20.27 -10.18
N THR A 352 23.63 20.63 -11.46
CA THR A 352 23.23 21.94 -11.95
C THR A 352 22.27 21.73 -13.10
N GLU A 353 21.04 22.24 -12.95
CA GLU A 353 19.93 21.93 -13.86
C GLU A 353 19.72 20.40 -13.97
N ASP A 354 19.92 19.82 -15.15
CA ASP A 354 19.81 18.38 -15.41
C ASP A 354 21.17 17.67 -15.50
N LEU A 355 22.29 18.38 -15.38
CA LEU A 355 23.62 17.81 -15.46
C LEU A 355 24.17 17.48 -14.06
N ALA A 356 24.40 16.19 -13.81
CA ALA A 356 25.15 15.71 -12.66
C ALA A 356 26.65 15.63 -13.01
N LYS A 357 27.43 16.54 -12.44
CA LYS A 357 28.88 16.60 -12.60
C LYS A 357 29.56 15.73 -11.54
N THR A 358 30.35 14.78 -11.99
CA THR A 358 31.05 13.80 -11.15
C THR A 358 32.50 14.20 -10.94
N THR A 359 32.93 14.28 -9.68
CA THR A 359 34.32 14.53 -9.26
C THR A 359 34.85 13.30 -8.53
N ARG A 360 35.70 12.54 -9.23
CA ARG A 360 36.22 11.26 -8.74
C ARG A 360 37.39 11.46 -7.76
N GLN A 361 37.40 10.69 -6.69
CA GLN A 361 38.40 10.77 -5.62
C GLN A 361 39.39 9.59 -5.67
N ALA A 362 40.32 9.51 -4.73
CA ALA A 362 41.30 8.40 -4.68
C ALA A 362 40.67 7.06 -4.26
N LYS A 363 39.56 7.10 -3.52
CA LYS A 363 38.74 5.95 -3.14
C LYS A 363 37.38 6.04 -3.82
N ASP A 364 36.70 4.91 -3.92
CA ASP A 364 35.31 4.87 -4.36
C ASP A 364 34.45 5.66 -3.39
N GLN A 365 33.38 6.26 -3.89
CA GLN A 365 32.48 7.09 -3.10
C GLN A 365 31.04 6.68 -3.37
N SER A 366 30.36 6.19 -2.33
CA SER A 366 28.91 6.03 -2.35
C SER A 366 28.20 7.35 -2.14
N VAL A 367 27.19 7.58 -2.96
CA VAL A 367 26.37 8.79 -3.00
C VAL A 367 24.91 8.36 -3.05
N ILE A 368 24.10 8.96 -2.17
CA ILE A 368 22.65 8.87 -2.25
C ILE A 368 22.17 10.08 -3.02
N LEU A 369 21.49 9.83 -4.14
CA LEU A 369 20.76 10.87 -4.85
C LEU A 369 19.28 10.81 -4.47
N THR A 370 18.76 11.93 -3.98
CA THR A 370 17.35 12.09 -3.62
C THR A 370 16.64 12.88 -4.70
N ALA A 371 15.61 12.28 -5.31
CA ALA A 371 14.71 12.92 -6.25
C ALA A 371 13.53 13.52 -5.51
N ASP A 372 13.43 14.84 -5.51
CA ASP A 372 12.30 15.61 -5.03
C ASP A 372 11.27 15.79 -6.14
N VAL A 373 10.24 14.94 -6.13
CA VAL A 373 9.17 14.98 -7.12
C VAL A 373 8.07 15.91 -6.61
N THR A 374 7.77 16.97 -7.35
CA THR A 374 6.84 18.02 -6.93
C THR A 374 5.71 18.24 -7.92
N ARG A 375 4.51 18.49 -7.38
CA ARG A 375 3.36 18.95 -8.15
C ARG A 375 2.52 19.90 -7.33
N ALA A 376 2.31 21.12 -7.84
CA ALA A 376 1.67 22.19 -7.10
C ALA A 376 2.32 22.40 -5.71
N ASN A 377 1.61 22.11 -4.62
CA ASN A 377 2.09 22.27 -3.24
C ASN A 377 2.37 20.92 -2.55
N GLN A 378 2.51 19.84 -3.32
CA GLN A 378 2.74 18.49 -2.82
C GLN A 378 4.10 17.98 -3.33
N GLN A 379 4.75 17.15 -2.52
CA GLN A 379 6.08 16.63 -2.78
C GLN A 379 6.19 15.19 -2.28
N LEU A 380 6.95 14.37 -3.00
CA LEU A 380 7.39 13.04 -2.59
C LEU A 380 8.87 12.90 -2.92
N GLU A 381 9.56 12.05 -2.17
CA GLU A 381 10.99 11.78 -2.35
C GLU A 381 11.21 10.36 -2.83
N LYS A 382 12.26 10.16 -3.63
CA LYS A 382 12.74 8.84 -4.01
C LYS A 382 14.26 8.80 -4.05
N THR A 383 14.86 7.79 -3.45
CA THR A 383 16.32 7.71 -3.28
C THR A 383 16.95 6.65 -4.17
N PHE A 384 18.16 6.92 -4.64
CA PHE A 384 18.98 6.02 -5.45
C PHE A 384 20.40 5.95 -4.92
N LEU A 385 20.96 4.75 -4.88
CA LEU A 385 22.37 4.54 -4.55
C LEU A 385 23.21 4.62 -5.81
N LEU A 386 24.25 5.45 -5.82
CA LEU A 386 25.27 5.52 -6.86
C LEU A 386 26.67 5.33 -6.27
N ILE A 387 27.48 4.49 -6.91
CA ILE A 387 28.88 4.25 -6.57
C ILE A 387 29.76 4.95 -7.60
N ILE A 388 30.37 6.05 -7.16
CA ILE A 388 31.31 6.83 -7.96
C ILE A 388 32.70 6.20 -7.83
N LYS A 389 33.21 5.66 -8.93
CA LYS A 389 34.49 4.93 -8.92
C LYS A 389 35.69 5.86 -8.77
N ARG A 390 36.67 5.42 -7.98
CA ARG A 390 37.97 6.08 -7.76
C ARG A 390 38.64 6.50 -9.06
N ASN A 391 39.36 7.61 -9.06
CA ASN A 391 39.87 8.33 -10.24
C ASN A 391 40.82 7.54 -11.16
N ASN A 392 41.36 6.40 -10.71
CA ASN A 392 42.24 5.54 -11.50
C ASN A 392 41.50 4.43 -12.26
N VAL A 393 40.16 4.32 -12.16
CA VAL A 393 39.37 3.40 -13.00
C VAL A 393 39.16 4.01 -14.41
N GLY A 394 39.30 3.19 -15.44
CA GLY A 394 39.21 3.55 -16.85
C GLY A 394 38.05 2.85 -17.54
N ALA A 395 38.36 2.05 -18.55
CA ALA A 395 37.36 1.33 -19.34
C ALA A 395 36.66 0.24 -18.53
N LYS A 396 35.47 -0.15 -18.99
CA LYS A 396 34.64 -1.16 -18.32
C LYS A 396 34.13 -2.15 -19.34
N LYS A 397 34.09 -3.41 -18.96
CA LYS A 397 33.61 -4.49 -19.82
C LYS A 397 32.65 -5.38 -19.06
N MET A 398 31.40 -5.35 -19.50
CA MET A 398 30.38 -6.29 -19.07
C MET A 398 30.58 -7.62 -19.81
N GLU A 399 30.55 -8.72 -19.08
CA GLU A 399 30.51 -10.04 -19.69
C GLU A 399 29.10 -10.31 -20.22
N THR A 400 29.05 -11.01 -21.36
CA THR A 400 27.80 -11.36 -22.04
C THR A 400 27.21 -12.68 -21.55
N THR A 401 28.00 -13.47 -20.82
CA THR A 401 27.56 -14.70 -20.17
C THR A 401 27.15 -14.38 -18.74
N TYR A 402 25.99 -14.88 -18.33
CA TYR A 402 25.46 -14.69 -16.99
C TYR A 402 25.71 -15.96 -16.17
N ARG A 403 26.14 -15.80 -14.91
CA ARG A 403 26.22 -16.94 -13.97
C ARG A 403 24.87 -17.17 -13.32
N GLN A 404 24.67 -18.38 -12.81
CA GLN A 404 23.46 -18.74 -12.11
C GLN A 404 23.43 -18.14 -10.70
N ALA A 405 22.35 -17.43 -10.38
CA ALA A 405 21.96 -17.16 -9.01
C ALA A 405 21.06 -18.30 -8.53
N ASN A 406 20.99 -18.55 -7.23
CA ASN A 406 19.99 -19.46 -6.67
C ASN A 406 18.84 -18.65 -6.08
N VAL A 407 17.60 -19.01 -6.41
CA VAL A 407 16.42 -18.37 -5.85
C VAL A 407 15.51 -19.42 -5.22
N GLU A 408 15.25 -19.24 -3.94
CA GLU A 408 14.36 -20.09 -3.16
C GLU A 408 13.07 -19.33 -2.87
N THR A 409 11.93 -19.97 -3.09
CA THR A 409 10.61 -19.47 -2.71
C THR A 409 9.90 -20.58 -1.95
N GLY A 410 9.83 -20.44 -0.63
CA GLY A 410 9.38 -21.53 0.24
C GLY A 410 10.28 -22.76 0.09
N SER A 411 9.73 -23.86 -0.43
CA SER A 411 10.48 -25.11 -0.70
C SER A 411 10.90 -25.27 -2.17
N VAL A 412 10.57 -24.32 -3.03
CA VAL A 412 10.92 -24.36 -4.45
C VAL A 412 12.24 -23.63 -4.66
N SER A 413 13.18 -24.28 -5.35
CA SER A 413 14.47 -23.68 -5.71
C SER A 413 14.64 -23.66 -7.23
N ASN A 414 15.15 -22.55 -7.76
CA ASN A 414 15.49 -22.40 -9.18
C ASN A 414 16.86 -21.71 -9.33
N ASN A 415 17.46 -21.80 -10.52
CA ASN A 415 18.81 -21.30 -10.79
C ASN A 415 18.90 -20.46 -12.08
N PRO A 416 18.32 -19.24 -12.12
CA PRO A 416 18.32 -18.40 -13.30
C PRO A 416 19.71 -17.85 -13.61
N GLU A 417 20.03 -17.75 -14.90
CA GLU A 417 21.22 -17.03 -15.39
C GLU A 417 21.00 -15.52 -15.24
N ALA A 418 21.44 -14.96 -14.11
CA ALA A 418 21.09 -13.60 -13.69
C ALA A 418 22.27 -12.77 -13.15
N ILE A 419 23.42 -13.39 -12.92
CA ILE A 419 24.60 -12.69 -12.40
C ILE A 419 25.46 -12.19 -13.55
N GLN A 420 25.63 -10.88 -13.67
CA GLN A 420 26.47 -10.25 -14.67
C GLN A 420 27.81 -9.83 -14.06
N ARG A 421 28.92 -10.26 -14.67
CA ARG A 421 30.27 -9.79 -14.32
C ARG A 421 30.59 -8.47 -15.03
N ILE A 422 31.08 -7.50 -14.27
CA ILE A 422 31.62 -6.22 -14.78
C ILE A 422 33.09 -6.14 -14.40
N ASN A 423 33.96 -6.09 -15.41
CA ASN A 423 35.40 -5.91 -15.22
C ASN A 423 35.76 -4.42 -15.39
N LEU A 424 36.32 -3.82 -14.34
CA LEU A 424 36.82 -2.45 -14.33
C LEU A 424 38.33 -2.45 -14.59
N TYR A 425 38.75 -1.72 -15.61
CA TYR A 425 40.16 -1.62 -16.00
C TYR A 425 40.80 -0.36 -15.42
N GLY A 426 42.12 -0.37 -15.25
CA GLY A 426 42.84 0.84 -14.88
C GLY A 426 42.80 1.93 -15.95
N LEU A 427 42.92 3.18 -15.53
CA LEU A 427 43.01 4.34 -16.41
C LEU A 427 44.24 4.17 -17.31
N ASN A 428 44.00 4.07 -18.63
CA ASN A 428 45.03 3.78 -19.63
C ASN A 428 45.74 2.41 -19.46
N SER A 429 45.11 1.46 -18.77
CA SER A 429 45.62 0.09 -18.60
C SER A 429 44.63 -0.95 -19.13
N ASN A 430 45.15 -2.07 -19.61
CA ASN A 430 44.36 -3.26 -19.96
C ASN A 430 44.33 -4.30 -18.81
N THR A 431 44.82 -3.94 -17.63
CA THR A 431 44.71 -4.76 -16.42
C THR A 431 43.40 -4.51 -15.70
N ILE A 432 42.71 -5.59 -15.35
CA ILE A 432 41.53 -5.53 -14.47
C ILE A 432 42.01 -5.06 -13.09
N GLN A 433 41.44 -3.96 -12.61
CA GLN A 433 41.68 -3.43 -11.26
C GLN A 433 40.62 -3.86 -10.26
N ASN A 434 39.39 -4.07 -10.72
CA ASN A 434 38.27 -4.40 -9.87
C ASN A 434 37.21 -5.18 -10.67
N ARG A 435 36.50 -6.09 -10.00
CA ARG A 435 35.43 -6.91 -10.57
C ARG A 435 34.16 -6.77 -9.73
N ILE A 436 33.05 -6.51 -10.40
CA ILE A 436 31.72 -6.46 -9.78
C ILE A 436 30.91 -7.64 -10.29
N ASP A 437 30.27 -8.39 -9.38
CA ASP A 437 29.17 -9.28 -9.75
C ASP A 437 27.84 -8.62 -9.43
N LYS A 438 27.02 -8.43 -10.46
CA LYS A 438 25.73 -7.75 -10.38
C LYS A 438 24.57 -8.73 -10.53
N LEU A 439 23.58 -8.64 -9.67
CA LEU A 439 22.30 -9.33 -9.79
C LEU A 439 21.14 -8.34 -9.82
N ILE A 440 20.36 -8.37 -10.90
CA ILE A 440 19.13 -7.59 -11.02
C ILE A 440 17.95 -8.53 -10.90
N ILE A 441 17.19 -8.39 -9.82
CA ILE A 441 16.05 -9.24 -9.47
C ILE A 441 14.82 -8.74 -10.20
N THR A 442 14.64 -9.19 -11.44
CA THR A 442 13.51 -8.79 -12.30
C THR A 442 12.34 -9.77 -12.22
N ASP A 443 11.23 -9.39 -12.84
CA ASP A 443 10.05 -10.23 -13.06
C ASP A 443 10.34 -11.56 -13.77
N ALA A 444 11.43 -11.67 -14.53
CA ALA A 444 11.85 -12.94 -15.12
C ALA A 444 12.35 -13.94 -14.06
N ILE A 445 12.89 -13.43 -12.96
CA ILE A 445 13.39 -14.22 -11.82
C ILE A 445 12.24 -14.56 -10.87
N LEU A 446 11.38 -13.59 -10.57
CA LEU A 446 10.19 -13.77 -9.73
C LEU A 446 8.92 -13.35 -10.51
N PRO A 447 8.31 -14.26 -11.30
CA PRO A 447 7.20 -13.91 -12.16
C PRO A 447 5.88 -13.70 -11.42
N ASN A 448 5.65 -14.46 -10.34
CA ASN A 448 4.37 -14.50 -9.62
C ASN A 448 4.52 -13.91 -8.22
N ALA A 449 3.44 -13.30 -7.72
CA ALA A 449 3.35 -12.90 -6.32
C ALA A 449 3.38 -14.10 -5.38
N THR A 450 4.01 -13.93 -4.21
CA THR A 450 4.16 -14.99 -3.20
C THR A 450 4.11 -14.42 -1.79
N SER A 451 3.56 -15.20 -0.85
CA SER A 451 3.62 -14.93 0.59
C SER A 451 4.66 -15.79 1.31
N ASP A 452 5.30 -16.73 0.60
CA ASP A 452 6.40 -17.51 1.14
C ASP A 452 7.66 -16.63 1.26
N LYS A 453 8.55 -17.00 2.19
CA LYS A 453 9.89 -16.40 2.26
C LYS A 453 10.63 -16.62 0.94
N VAL A 454 11.24 -15.55 0.42
CA VAL A 454 12.07 -15.57 -0.79
C VAL A 454 13.53 -15.36 -0.41
N THR A 455 14.44 -16.21 -0.91
CA THR A 455 15.89 -16.02 -0.73
C THR A 455 16.55 -15.92 -2.09
N PHE A 456 17.22 -14.80 -2.34
CA PHE A 456 18.07 -14.59 -3.51
C PHE A 456 19.52 -14.80 -3.09
N TYR A 457 20.16 -15.86 -3.58
CA TYR A 457 21.54 -16.18 -3.29
C TYR A 457 22.46 -15.90 -4.48
N LEU A 458 23.43 -15.03 -4.23
CA LEU A 458 24.50 -14.65 -5.13
C LEU A 458 25.82 -15.34 -4.72
N PRO A 459 26.16 -16.51 -5.27
CA PRO A 459 27.39 -17.21 -4.92
C PRO A 459 28.63 -16.55 -5.54
N ASP A 460 29.73 -16.59 -4.79
CA ASP A 460 31.05 -16.22 -5.28
C ASP A 460 31.48 -17.14 -6.42
N ASP A 461 32.18 -16.58 -7.41
CA ASP A 461 32.92 -17.40 -8.37
C ASP A 461 34.24 -17.84 -7.75
N SER A 462 34.28 -19.08 -7.25
CA SER A 462 35.48 -19.70 -6.67
C SER A 462 36.74 -19.64 -7.55
N ASN A 463 36.61 -19.49 -8.88
CA ASN A 463 37.76 -19.37 -9.79
C ASN A 463 38.17 -17.91 -10.03
N SER A 464 37.26 -16.96 -9.81
CA SER A 464 37.44 -15.55 -10.12
C SER A 464 36.55 -14.71 -9.21
N ILE A 465 36.91 -14.64 -7.93
CA ILE A 465 36.15 -13.91 -6.90
C ILE A 465 35.97 -12.45 -7.33
N ALA A 466 34.77 -11.92 -7.14
CA ALA A 466 34.48 -10.50 -7.37
C ALA A 466 34.97 -9.66 -6.20
N ASP A 467 35.46 -8.47 -6.49
CA ASP A 467 35.89 -7.50 -5.48
C ASP A 467 34.68 -6.81 -4.83
N GLU A 468 33.56 -6.74 -5.56
CA GLU A 468 32.32 -6.10 -5.13
C GLU A 468 31.10 -6.90 -5.60
N LEU A 469 30.01 -6.82 -4.84
CA LEU A 469 28.73 -7.41 -5.18
C LEU A 469 27.67 -6.31 -5.24
N ALA A 470 26.85 -6.32 -6.27
CA ALA A 470 25.77 -5.36 -6.46
C ALA A 470 24.44 -6.10 -6.67
N VAL A 471 23.43 -5.77 -5.88
CA VAL A 471 22.09 -6.34 -5.99
C VAL A 471 21.07 -5.22 -6.19
N GLU A 472 20.19 -5.39 -7.16
CA GLU A 472 19.10 -4.45 -7.44
C GLU A 472 17.76 -5.19 -7.42
N VAL A 473 16.81 -4.70 -6.63
CA VAL A 473 15.42 -5.18 -6.60
C VAL A 473 14.51 -4.03 -7.03
N PRO A 474 14.10 -3.98 -8.30
CA PRO A 474 13.14 -2.99 -8.77
C PRO A 474 11.80 -3.11 -8.03
N LEU A 475 11.13 -1.98 -7.79
CA LEU A 475 9.86 -1.89 -7.07
C LEU A 475 8.81 -2.87 -7.61
N GLN A 476 8.66 -2.96 -8.94
CA GLN A 476 7.69 -3.85 -9.58
C GLN A 476 7.88 -5.34 -9.21
N THR A 477 9.11 -5.75 -8.93
CA THR A 477 9.42 -7.12 -8.51
C THR A 477 9.32 -7.24 -6.99
N LEU A 478 9.68 -6.18 -6.25
CA LEU A 478 9.47 -6.10 -4.82
C LEU A 478 7.98 -6.24 -4.45
N GLU A 479 7.07 -5.62 -5.21
CA GLU A 479 5.60 -5.69 -5.06
C GLU A 479 5.02 -7.11 -5.14
N LYS A 480 5.81 -8.09 -5.62
CA LYS A 480 5.41 -9.51 -5.67
C LYS A 480 5.75 -10.28 -4.40
N ILE A 481 6.52 -9.70 -3.50
CA ILE A 481 6.97 -10.34 -2.27
C ILE A 481 6.09 -9.85 -1.12
N ASN A 482 5.19 -10.72 -0.66
CA ASN A 482 4.32 -10.47 0.50
C ASN A 482 4.83 -11.15 1.79
N GLY A 483 5.89 -11.96 1.68
CA GLY A 483 6.58 -12.61 2.80
C GLY A 483 7.93 -11.95 3.10
N ASP A 484 8.78 -12.66 3.86
CA ASP A 484 10.13 -12.21 4.14
C ASP A 484 11.04 -12.33 2.90
N MET A 485 12.03 -11.45 2.79
CA MET A 485 13.02 -11.47 1.72
C MET A 485 14.44 -11.54 2.29
N ASN A 486 15.23 -12.47 1.78
CA ASN A 486 16.65 -12.57 2.07
C ASN A 486 17.48 -12.29 0.81
N VAL A 487 18.50 -11.45 0.94
CA VAL A 487 19.57 -11.29 -0.05
C VAL A 487 20.81 -11.94 0.56
N LYS A 488 21.13 -13.16 0.11
CA LYS A 488 22.27 -13.95 0.58
C LYS A 488 23.43 -13.80 -0.39
N THR A 489 24.62 -13.63 0.15
CA THR A 489 25.91 -13.73 -0.55
C THR A 489 26.86 -14.53 0.33
N ASP A 490 28.02 -14.90 -0.20
CA ASP A 490 29.09 -15.50 0.63
C ASP A 490 29.80 -14.47 1.52
N GLN A 491 29.41 -13.18 1.45
CA GLN A 491 30.05 -12.07 2.16
C GLN A 491 29.15 -11.44 3.24
N ALA A 492 27.83 -11.54 3.07
CA ALA A 492 26.79 -11.09 4.00
C ALA A 492 25.43 -11.66 3.61
N THR A 493 24.52 -11.83 4.58
CA THR A 493 23.09 -12.04 4.33
C THR A 493 22.30 -10.87 4.90
N LEU A 494 21.46 -10.25 4.07
CA LEU A 494 20.50 -9.21 4.46
C LEU A 494 19.12 -9.83 4.57
N ILE A 495 18.41 -9.60 5.68
CA ILE A 495 17.08 -10.15 5.95
C ILE A 495 16.11 -8.99 6.14
N LEU A 496 15.06 -8.98 5.32
CA LEU A 496 14.00 -7.98 5.34
C LEU A 496 12.67 -8.68 5.63
N GLY A 497 12.07 -8.37 6.78
CA GLY A 497 10.77 -8.92 7.18
C GLY A 497 9.61 -8.35 6.35
N SER A 498 8.53 -9.12 6.23
CA SER A 498 7.34 -8.79 5.42
C SER A 498 6.75 -7.40 5.69
N ASP A 499 6.70 -6.97 6.96
CA ASP A 499 6.15 -5.67 7.35
C ASP A 499 6.97 -4.51 6.77
N MET A 500 8.30 -4.68 6.72
CA MET A 500 9.20 -3.69 6.13
C MET A 500 9.10 -3.67 4.62
N ILE A 501 9.04 -4.85 3.98
CA ILE A 501 8.84 -4.96 2.54
C ILE A 501 7.56 -4.22 2.13
N LYS A 502 6.47 -4.41 2.88
CA LYS A 502 5.21 -3.69 2.65
C LYS A 502 5.36 -2.18 2.78
N ALA A 503 6.07 -1.71 3.81
CA ALA A 503 6.34 -0.27 3.99
C ALA A 503 7.19 0.31 2.85
N MET A 504 8.20 -0.43 2.37
CA MET A 504 9.05 -0.04 1.23
C MET A 504 8.29 0.00 -0.09
N GLN A 505 7.39 -0.97 -0.33
CA GLN A 505 6.48 -0.98 -1.49
C GLN A 505 5.59 0.28 -1.49
N GLN A 506 4.99 0.61 -0.35
CA GLN A 506 4.15 1.81 -0.19
C GLN A 506 4.94 3.11 -0.37
N ALA A 507 6.20 3.13 0.07
CA ALA A 507 7.11 4.25 -0.15
C ALA A 507 7.65 4.32 -1.59
N GLY A 508 7.36 3.31 -2.43
CA GLY A 508 7.78 3.28 -3.83
C GLY A 508 9.29 3.10 -4.01
N ILE A 509 9.95 2.43 -3.06
CA ILE A 509 11.42 2.31 -2.99
C ILE A 509 11.88 1.11 -3.84
N ASP A 510 12.79 1.35 -4.78
CA ASP A 510 13.63 0.31 -5.38
C ASP A 510 14.78 -0.01 -4.40
N LEU A 511 15.18 -1.26 -4.26
CA LEU A 511 16.27 -1.63 -3.34
C LEU A 511 17.59 -1.81 -4.07
N PHE A 512 18.64 -1.21 -3.53
CA PHE A 512 20.01 -1.38 -4.03
C PHE A 512 20.89 -1.84 -2.87
N PHE A 513 21.69 -2.88 -3.08
CA PHE A 513 22.67 -3.32 -2.11
C PHE A 513 24.03 -3.40 -2.77
N HIS A 514 25.02 -2.76 -2.16
CA HIS A 514 26.41 -2.82 -2.57
C HIS A 514 27.22 -3.40 -1.42
N ILE A 515 27.92 -4.52 -1.65
CA ILE A 515 28.68 -5.24 -0.62
C ILE A 515 30.13 -5.33 -1.08
N VAL A 516 31.05 -4.82 -0.27
CA VAL A 516 32.48 -4.75 -0.57
C VAL A 516 33.29 -5.39 0.55
N PRO A 517 33.82 -6.60 0.35
CA PRO A 517 34.80 -7.19 1.25
C PRO A 517 36.15 -6.46 1.07
N ILE A 518 36.66 -5.86 2.14
CA ILE A 518 37.91 -5.08 2.10
C ILE A 518 39.08 -6.06 2.06
N ARG A 519 39.49 -6.52 0.87
CA ARG A 519 40.56 -7.52 0.70
C ARG A 519 41.94 -6.90 0.44
N ASN A 520 42.00 -5.63 0.05
CA ASN A 520 43.26 -4.93 -0.15
C ASN A 520 44.01 -4.81 1.20
N GLN A 521 45.29 -5.18 1.22
CA GLN A 521 46.04 -5.28 2.47
C GLN A 521 46.29 -3.92 3.13
N GLU A 522 46.50 -2.86 2.35
CA GLU A 522 46.67 -1.49 2.87
C GLU A 522 45.34 -0.96 3.41
N GLU A 523 44.25 -1.10 2.65
CA GLU A 523 42.92 -0.66 3.08
C GLU A 523 42.46 -1.43 4.35
N ARG A 524 42.75 -2.73 4.45
CA ARG A 524 42.52 -3.50 5.69
C ARG A 524 43.31 -2.98 6.86
N GLN A 525 44.59 -2.66 6.67
CA GLN A 525 45.41 -2.16 7.76
C GLN A 525 44.90 -0.80 8.26
N GLU A 526 44.39 0.04 7.38
CA GLU A 526 43.73 1.30 7.77
C GLU A 526 42.49 1.04 8.65
N VAL A 527 41.65 0.05 8.32
CA VAL A 527 40.50 -0.34 9.14
C VAL A 527 40.96 -0.84 10.52
N VAL A 528 41.95 -1.73 10.56
CA VAL A 528 42.51 -2.27 11.80
C VAL A 528 43.07 -1.15 12.70
N ASN A 529 43.78 -0.18 12.11
CA ASN A 529 44.29 0.96 12.86
C ASN A 529 43.14 1.78 13.47
N ARG A 530 42.07 2.06 12.71
CA ARG A 530 40.90 2.79 13.23
C ARG A 530 40.21 2.05 14.38
N VAL A 531 40.08 0.73 14.28
CA VAL A 531 39.55 -0.12 15.37
C VAL A 531 40.41 0.04 16.63
N ASN A 532 41.72 -0.13 16.52
CA ASN A 532 42.64 -0.07 17.68
C ASN A 532 42.78 1.34 18.28
N ASP A 533 42.60 2.37 17.46
CA ASP A 533 42.65 3.77 17.87
C ASP A 533 41.31 4.30 18.41
N SER A 534 40.21 3.56 18.22
CA SER A 534 38.87 3.94 18.66
C SER A 534 38.74 3.94 20.18
N GLU A 535 38.39 5.10 20.76
CA GLU A 535 38.09 5.21 22.19
C GLU A 535 36.89 4.34 22.58
N LEU A 536 35.89 4.24 21.71
CA LEU A 536 34.70 3.40 21.93
C LEU A 536 35.07 1.93 22.11
N ILE A 537 35.97 1.42 21.26
CA ILE A 537 36.44 0.04 21.37
C ILE A 537 37.26 -0.16 22.63
N ARG A 538 38.17 0.76 22.97
CA ARG A 538 38.95 0.67 24.21
C ARG A 538 38.04 0.59 25.44
N SER A 539 37.00 1.42 25.51
CA SER A 539 36.00 1.34 26.59
C SER A 539 35.24 0.01 26.58
N ALA A 540 34.72 -0.41 25.42
CA ALA A 540 33.92 -1.64 25.30
C ALA A 540 34.73 -2.89 25.68
N VAL A 541 36.01 -2.93 25.31
CA VAL A 541 36.94 -4.03 25.58
C VAL A 541 37.34 -4.05 27.07
N GLN A 542 37.63 -2.88 27.66
CA GLN A 542 37.96 -2.75 29.09
C GLN A 542 36.80 -3.12 30.02
N ASP A 543 35.56 -2.77 29.65
CA ASP A 543 34.36 -3.10 30.44
C ASP A 543 34.15 -4.62 30.60
N VAL A 544 34.66 -5.42 29.65
CA VAL A 544 34.49 -6.87 29.64
C VAL A 544 35.65 -7.61 30.34
N LEU A 545 36.92 -7.28 30.01
CA LEU A 545 38.10 -8.02 30.51
C LEU A 545 39.13 -7.18 31.31
N GLY A 546 38.88 -5.89 31.54
CA GLY A 546 39.75 -5.00 32.33
C GLY A 546 40.88 -4.32 31.53
N GLU A 547 41.85 -3.70 32.21
CA GLU A 547 42.89 -2.86 31.57
C GLU A 547 43.80 -3.61 30.58
N GLU A 548 43.92 -4.93 30.69
CA GLU A 548 44.76 -5.78 29.82
C GLU A 548 44.01 -6.28 28.59
N ALA A 549 42.81 -5.78 28.33
CA ALA A 549 41.97 -6.25 27.24
C ALA A 549 42.33 -5.57 25.91
N ILE A 550 42.41 -6.36 24.84
CA ILE A 550 42.70 -5.91 23.47
C ILE A 550 41.59 -6.33 22.50
N ALA A 551 41.41 -5.57 21.43
CA ALA A 551 40.56 -5.96 20.30
C ALA A 551 41.42 -6.65 19.23
N ASN A 552 41.13 -7.92 18.95
CA ASN A 552 41.76 -8.64 17.85
C ASN A 552 40.80 -8.65 16.66
N VAL A 553 41.13 -7.95 15.57
CA VAL A 553 40.30 -7.91 14.35
C VAL A 553 40.33 -9.28 13.66
N LEU A 554 39.15 -9.78 13.33
CA LEU A 554 38.95 -11.11 12.75
C LEU A 554 38.36 -11.01 11.35
N GLY A 555 38.81 -11.92 10.49
CA GLY A 555 38.33 -12.04 9.12
C GLY A 555 38.57 -10.77 8.30
N THR A 556 37.84 -10.66 7.20
CA THR A 556 37.86 -9.50 6.31
C THR A 556 36.80 -8.51 6.78
N PRO A 557 37.09 -7.21 6.95
CA PRO A 557 36.04 -6.20 7.13
C PRO A 557 35.13 -6.12 5.89
N LYS A 558 33.84 -5.81 6.10
CA LYS A 558 32.84 -5.73 5.03
C LYS A 558 32.14 -4.37 5.04
N GLU A 559 32.12 -3.68 3.92
CA GLU A 559 31.30 -2.49 3.71
C GLU A 559 29.99 -2.89 3.03
N ILE A 560 28.86 -2.41 3.54
CA ILE A 560 27.54 -2.67 2.95
C ILE A 560 26.82 -1.33 2.83
N GLU A 561 26.25 -1.05 1.66
CA GLU A 561 25.60 0.22 1.34
C GLU A 561 24.24 -0.03 0.68
N THR A 562 23.28 0.89 0.90
CA THR A 562 21.93 0.86 0.31
C THR A 562 21.40 2.26 0.06
N ASN A 563 20.23 2.39 -0.58
CA ASN A 563 19.55 3.65 -0.82
C ASN A 563 18.50 4.03 0.24
N TYR A 564 18.26 3.22 1.27
CA TYR A 564 17.28 3.50 2.32
C TYR A 564 17.92 3.58 3.72
N ALA A 565 17.26 4.31 4.62
CA ALA A 565 17.63 4.41 6.04
C ALA A 565 16.38 4.37 6.92
N GLY A 566 16.52 4.01 8.20
CA GLY A 566 15.42 3.98 9.16
C GLY A 566 14.55 2.72 9.10
N TYR A 567 14.95 1.72 8.31
CA TYR A 567 14.34 0.38 8.30
C TYR A 567 15.28 -0.61 9.00
N ARG A 568 14.77 -1.30 10.02
CA ARG A 568 15.54 -2.24 10.85
C ARG A 568 15.91 -3.50 10.07
N THR A 569 17.08 -3.51 9.44
CA THR A 569 17.57 -4.62 8.63
C THR A 569 18.39 -5.57 9.50
N GLU A 570 18.08 -6.86 9.47
CA GLU A 570 18.95 -7.86 10.10
C GLU A 570 20.07 -8.24 9.11
N VAL A 571 21.30 -8.30 9.62
CA VAL A 571 22.49 -8.67 8.86
C VAL A 571 23.13 -9.88 9.52
N ILE A 572 23.47 -10.88 8.71
CA ILE A 572 24.34 -11.99 9.13
C ILE A 572 25.67 -11.81 8.40
N LEU A 573 26.74 -11.58 9.15
CA LEU A 573 28.09 -11.65 8.60
C LEU A 573 28.58 -13.09 8.69
N PRO A 574 28.99 -13.69 7.57
CA PRO A 574 29.61 -15.00 7.57
C PRO A 574 30.99 -14.89 8.21
N LEU A 575 31.39 -16.05 8.69
CA LEU A 575 32.35 -16.19 9.76
C LEU A 575 33.33 -17.33 9.32
N ASP A 576 33.23 -17.74 8.04
CA ASP A 576 34.04 -18.69 7.28
C ASP A 576 35.48 -18.23 7.04
N ASP A 577 35.71 -16.92 6.97
CA ASP A 577 37.04 -16.32 6.89
C ASP A 577 37.65 -16.00 8.26
N VAL A 578 36.96 -16.36 9.35
CA VAL A 578 37.44 -16.27 10.72
C VAL A 578 37.93 -17.64 11.20
N LEU A 579 39.18 -17.71 11.62
CA LEU A 579 39.76 -18.95 12.17
C LEU A 579 39.28 -19.14 13.62
N TYR A 580 38.24 -19.93 13.84
CA TYR A 580 37.66 -20.16 15.17
C TYR A 580 38.55 -20.96 16.14
N GLU A 581 39.57 -21.65 15.63
CA GLU A 581 40.45 -22.44 16.48
C GLU A 581 41.22 -21.52 17.44
N GLY A 582 40.80 -21.49 18.71
CA GLY A 582 41.43 -20.70 19.77
C GLY A 582 40.71 -19.39 20.13
N ILE A 583 39.58 -19.08 19.50
CA ILE A 583 38.77 -17.86 19.77
C ILE A 583 37.64 -18.18 20.76
N ASP A 584 37.41 -17.30 21.74
CA ASP A 584 36.21 -17.35 22.57
C ASP A 584 35.03 -16.72 21.82
N LEU A 585 34.16 -17.56 21.27
CA LEU A 585 32.99 -17.11 20.49
C LEU A 585 32.03 -16.20 21.29
N SER A 586 32.03 -16.27 22.62
CA SER A 586 31.23 -15.36 23.46
C SER A 586 31.80 -13.94 23.54
N MET A 587 33.06 -13.77 23.15
CA MET A 587 33.78 -12.50 23.12
C MET A 587 33.79 -11.83 21.75
N LEU A 588 33.08 -12.39 20.76
CA LEU A 588 32.92 -11.78 19.45
C LEU A 588 32.00 -10.56 19.51
N ARG A 589 32.44 -9.46 18.90
CA ARG A 589 31.68 -8.23 18.72
C ARG A 589 31.81 -7.75 17.29
N VAL A 590 30.88 -6.89 16.86
CA VAL A 590 30.96 -6.18 15.58
C VAL A 590 31.17 -4.71 15.87
N PHE A 591 32.24 -4.15 15.34
CA PHE A 591 32.44 -2.71 15.25
C PHE A 591 31.80 -2.19 13.97
N ILE A 592 31.01 -1.13 14.10
CA ILE A 592 30.23 -0.53 13.03
C ILE A 592 30.68 0.93 12.86
N GLU A 593 31.16 1.27 11.67
CA GLU A 593 31.46 2.65 11.26
C GLU A 593 30.37 3.10 10.28
N HIS A 594 29.42 3.91 10.76
CA HIS A 594 28.33 4.44 9.95
C HIS A 594 28.84 5.47 8.95
N SER A 595 28.15 5.60 7.81
CA SER A 595 28.54 6.55 6.75
C SER A 595 28.50 8.02 7.17
N ASP A 596 27.79 8.36 8.25
CA ASP A 596 27.71 9.70 8.85
C ASP A 596 28.80 9.96 9.90
N GLY A 597 29.64 8.97 10.20
CA GLY A 597 30.73 9.04 11.17
C GLY A 597 30.38 8.55 12.57
N ASP A 598 29.13 8.14 12.82
CA ASP A 598 28.75 7.51 14.08
C ASP A 598 29.44 6.13 14.21
N LEU A 599 29.88 5.80 15.42
CA LEU A 599 30.58 4.56 15.72
C LEU A 599 29.77 3.74 16.73
N GLU A 600 29.66 2.43 16.50
CA GLU A 600 28.95 1.52 17.39
C GLU A 600 29.72 0.21 17.60
N VAL A 601 29.50 -0.43 18.74
CA VAL A 601 29.94 -1.80 19.04
C VAL A 601 28.73 -2.60 19.44
N VAL A 602 28.43 -3.67 18.72
CA VAL A 602 27.28 -4.53 18.98
C VAL A 602 27.71 -5.96 19.30
N GLU A 603 27.00 -6.56 20.25
CA GLU A 603 27.05 -8.00 20.49
C GLU A 603 26.04 -8.68 19.55
N GLY A 604 26.54 -9.53 18.66
CA GLY A 604 25.71 -10.27 17.73
C GLY A 604 25.23 -11.62 18.29
N GLU A 605 24.18 -12.15 17.69
CA GLU A 605 23.69 -13.50 17.92
C GLU A 605 24.46 -14.49 17.02
N LEU A 606 25.10 -15.50 17.61
CA LEU A 606 25.78 -16.56 16.87
C LEU A 606 24.76 -17.45 16.14
N ILE A 607 24.97 -17.63 14.83
CA ILE A 607 24.15 -18.49 13.98
C ILE A 607 24.85 -19.84 13.81
N TYR A 608 24.07 -20.92 13.94
CA TYR A 608 24.55 -22.29 13.84
C TYR A 608 23.88 -23.03 12.68
N GLU A 609 24.68 -23.69 11.85
CA GLU A 609 24.21 -24.67 10.86
C GLU A 609 24.93 -26.01 11.11
N ASP A 610 24.17 -27.10 11.19
CA ASP A 610 24.68 -28.45 11.50
C ASP A 610 25.58 -28.52 12.77
N GLY A 611 25.33 -27.65 13.75
CA GLY A 611 26.07 -27.57 15.01
C GLY A 611 27.39 -26.79 14.92
N LEU A 612 27.73 -26.23 13.75
CA LEU A 612 28.87 -25.35 13.53
C LEU A 612 28.41 -23.89 13.51
N VAL A 613 29.21 -22.99 14.08
CA VAL A 613 28.97 -21.55 13.95
C VAL A 613 29.30 -21.12 12.53
N THR A 614 28.33 -20.48 11.87
CA THR A 614 28.45 -20.03 10.47
C THR A 614 28.36 -18.53 10.30
N GLY A 615 27.78 -17.81 11.27
CA GLY A 615 27.53 -16.39 11.13
C GLY A 615 27.33 -15.66 12.44
N LEU A 616 27.44 -14.33 12.40
CA LEU A 616 27.12 -13.43 13.49
C LEU A 616 26.01 -12.48 13.03
N LYS A 617 24.84 -12.58 13.66
CA LYS A 617 23.62 -11.83 13.30
C LYS A 617 23.44 -10.61 14.20
N PHE A 618 23.12 -9.46 13.62
CA PHE A 618 22.81 -8.23 14.34
C PHE A 618 21.84 -7.37 13.54
N VAL A 619 21.34 -6.27 14.13
CA VAL A 619 20.38 -5.37 13.51
C VAL A 619 21.03 -4.03 13.22
N ILE A 620 20.77 -3.48 12.05
CA ILE A 620 21.19 -2.13 11.66
C ILE A 620 19.98 -1.32 11.17
N ASP A 621 20.09 0.01 11.25
CA ASP A 621 19.17 0.96 10.60
C ASP A 621 19.89 1.98 9.70
N LYS A 622 21.22 1.92 9.70
CA LYS A 622 22.17 2.64 8.86
C LYS A 622 23.19 1.63 8.32
N PHE A 623 23.62 1.86 7.09
CA PHE A 623 24.54 0.98 6.39
C PHE A 623 25.97 1.53 6.48
N SER A 624 26.93 0.62 6.64
CA SER A 624 28.16 0.90 7.40
C SER A 624 29.31 0.01 6.94
N THR A 625 30.51 0.29 7.47
CA THR A 625 31.61 -0.67 7.48
C THR A 625 31.53 -1.51 8.75
N PHE A 626 31.60 -2.84 8.60
CA PHE A 626 31.51 -3.82 9.68
C PHE A 626 32.83 -4.56 9.86
N THR A 627 33.30 -4.60 11.10
CA THR A 627 34.52 -5.33 11.47
C THR A 627 34.23 -6.26 12.64
N ILE A 628 34.44 -7.56 12.44
CA ILE A 628 34.35 -8.53 13.52
C ILE A 628 35.65 -8.45 14.32
N PHE A 629 35.54 -8.44 15.65
CA PHE A 629 36.70 -8.55 16.53
C PHE A 629 36.40 -9.41 17.75
N GLU A 630 37.44 -10.02 18.29
CA GLU A 630 37.41 -10.70 19.58
C GLU A 630 37.95 -9.79 20.67
N ILE A 631 37.28 -9.79 21.82
CA ILE A 631 37.81 -9.24 23.06
C ILE A 631 38.72 -10.29 23.70
N ALA A 632 40.03 -10.06 23.65
CA ALA A 632 41.05 -10.96 24.20
C ALA A 632 41.85 -10.28 25.31
N LYS A 633 42.57 -11.07 26.12
CA LYS A 633 43.60 -10.52 27.00
C LYS A 633 44.90 -10.39 26.22
N GLU A 634 45.63 -9.32 26.47
CA GLU A 634 46.97 -9.14 25.94
C GLU A 634 47.87 -10.26 26.46
N ASP A 635 48.35 -11.12 25.56
CA ASP A 635 49.37 -12.12 25.89
C ASP A 635 50.67 -11.39 26.22
N LYS A 636 50.86 -11.07 27.50
CA LYS A 636 52.16 -10.64 28.01
C LYS A 636 53.12 -11.80 27.80
N ALA A 637 54.00 -11.68 26.79
CA ALA A 637 55.14 -12.56 26.65
C ALA A 637 55.85 -12.67 28.02
N PRO A 638 56.26 -13.88 28.47
CA PRO A 638 56.87 -14.03 29.77
C PRO A 638 58.07 -13.10 29.87
N GLU A 639 58.02 -12.22 30.87
CA GLU A 639 59.10 -11.33 31.26
C GLU A 639 60.39 -12.17 31.30
N ASN A 640 61.39 -11.81 30.49
CA ASN A 640 62.67 -12.52 30.45
C ASN A 640 63.20 -12.65 31.88
N GLU A 641 63.13 -13.84 32.47
CA GLU A 641 63.88 -14.16 33.68
C GLU A 641 65.36 -14.01 33.33
N GLU A 642 65.98 -12.93 33.83
CA GLU A 642 67.43 -12.76 33.75
C GLU A 642 68.11 -14.00 34.38
N PRO A 643 69.09 -14.62 33.70
CA PRO A 643 69.78 -15.78 34.26
C PRO A 643 70.63 -15.34 35.47
N PRO A 644 70.85 -16.23 36.45
CA PRO A 644 71.47 -15.88 37.71
C PRO A 644 72.93 -15.46 37.49
N VAL A 645 73.30 -14.38 38.19
CA VAL A 645 74.66 -13.88 38.34
C VAL A 645 75.57 -15.01 38.84
N VAL A 646 76.59 -15.35 38.04
CA VAL A 646 77.75 -16.12 38.50
C VAL A 646 78.95 -15.18 38.54
N GLU A 647 79.37 -14.84 39.76
CA GLU A 647 80.61 -14.12 40.02
C GLU A 647 81.84 -15.00 39.68
N GLY A 648 82.78 -14.44 38.93
CA GLY A 648 84.11 -15.01 38.69
C GLY A 648 85.05 -13.98 38.04
N PRO A 649 86.35 -13.93 38.41
CA PRO A 649 87.05 -12.67 38.63
C PRO A 649 87.77 -12.08 37.42
N ALA A 650 87.98 -10.77 37.52
CA ALA A 650 88.64 -9.88 36.57
C ALA A 650 90.10 -10.21 36.24
N VAL A 651 90.48 -10.00 34.97
CA VAL A 651 91.82 -9.57 34.55
C VAL A 651 91.66 -8.56 33.40
N PRO A 652 92.33 -7.39 33.42
CA PRO A 652 92.16 -6.33 32.44
C PRO A 652 93.12 -6.52 31.24
N VAL A 653 92.85 -5.85 30.10
CA VAL A 653 93.85 -5.18 29.23
C VAL A 653 93.22 -4.65 27.91
N GLU A 654 93.40 -3.33 27.72
CA GLU A 654 93.65 -2.53 26.51
C GLU A 654 92.65 -2.41 25.33
N SER A 655 92.25 -1.15 25.09
CA SER A 655 91.87 -0.59 23.77
C SER A 655 93.09 -0.40 22.87
N PRO A 656 92.90 -0.43 21.54
CA PRO A 656 93.23 0.79 20.79
C PRO A 656 92.29 1.13 19.62
N GLU A 657 91.99 2.44 19.55
CA GLU A 657 92.13 3.36 18.42
C GLU A 657 91.50 3.11 17.02
N LYS A 658 90.77 4.14 16.60
CA LYS A 658 90.27 4.49 15.26
C LYS A 658 91.42 4.92 14.34
N PRO A 659 91.24 4.88 13.01
CA PRO A 659 91.68 6.03 12.21
C PRO A 659 90.65 6.51 11.20
N GLU A 660 90.75 7.81 10.94
CA GLU A 660 89.96 8.66 10.06
C GLU A 660 90.88 9.10 8.90
N VAL A 661 90.44 8.98 7.64
CA VAL A 661 90.91 9.87 6.56
C VAL A 661 89.95 9.87 5.35
N THR A 662 89.48 11.07 4.98
CA THR A 662 89.02 11.51 3.64
C THR A 662 90.23 12.10 2.86
N PRO A 663 90.13 12.76 1.68
CA PRO A 663 89.07 12.91 0.65
C PRO A 663 89.61 12.67 -0.80
N THR A 664 88.77 12.82 -1.85
CA THR A 664 88.99 13.76 -2.98
C THR A 664 87.94 13.62 -4.10
N VAL A 665 87.57 14.77 -4.69
CA VAL A 665 86.75 15.01 -5.90
C VAL A 665 87.69 15.52 -7.02
N PRO A 666 87.42 15.30 -8.33
CA PRO A 666 86.97 16.40 -9.22
C PRO A 666 85.91 15.95 -10.28
N VAL A 667 84.83 16.72 -10.55
CA VAL A 667 84.64 17.80 -11.57
C VAL A 667 84.74 17.35 -13.04
N GLU A 668 83.66 17.47 -13.86
CA GLU A 668 83.47 18.50 -14.92
C GLU A 668 82.32 18.20 -15.96
N ASN A 669 81.47 19.22 -16.23
CA ASN A 669 80.71 19.63 -17.46
C ASN A 669 79.90 18.60 -18.31
N SER A 670 78.79 18.92 -19.02
CA SER A 670 78.37 20.15 -19.73
C SER A 670 76.88 20.19 -20.15
N LYS A 671 76.33 21.42 -20.23
CA LYS A 671 75.54 22.08 -21.32
C LYS A 671 74.15 21.61 -21.81
N GLY A 672 73.31 22.64 -22.05
CA GLY A 672 72.21 22.78 -23.02
C GLY A 672 71.04 23.60 -22.43
N GLU A 673 70.99 24.95 -22.51
CA GLU A 673 70.44 25.81 -23.60
C GLU A 673 69.06 25.36 -24.11
N GLU A 674 68.03 26.17 -24.40
CA GLU A 674 67.65 27.60 -24.25
C GLU A 674 66.27 27.69 -24.98
N SER A 675 65.30 28.47 -24.49
CA SER A 675 64.41 29.31 -25.34
C SER A 675 63.42 30.10 -24.49
N ASP A 676 63.71 31.39 -24.34
CA ASP A 676 62.74 32.46 -24.08
C ASP A 676 61.86 32.70 -25.31
N LEU A 677 60.63 33.17 -25.11
CA LEU A 677 60.07 34.30 -25.87
C LEU A 677 58.98 35.00 -25.05
N LYS A 678 59.10 36.33 -25.02
CA LYS A 678 58.38 37.33 -24.23
C LYS A 678 57.16 37.92 -24.95
N GLU A 679 56.31 38.53 -24.11
CA GLU A 679 55.57 39.81 -24.28
C GLU A 679 54.72 40.03 -25.53
N GLU A 680 53.44 40.36 -25.34
CA GLU A 680 52.91 41.66 -25.77
C GLU A 680 51.57 42.00 -25.08
N GLN A 681 51.25 43.27 -25.15
CA GLN A 681 50.50 44.13 -24.23
C GLN A 681 49.26 44.71 -24.95
N ASP A 682 48.39 45.37 -24.16
CA ASP A 682 47.41 46.39 -24.57
C ASP A 682 46.10 45.85 -25.23
N ASP A 683 44.91 46.43 -25.03
CA ASP A 683 44.55 47.81 -24.72
C ASP A 683 43.05 47.91 -24.33
N SER A 684 42.71 49.03 -23.69
CA SER A 684 41.42 49.77 -23.71
C SER A 684 40.13 49.08 -23.23
N ALA A 685 39.41 49.51 -22.19
CA ALA A 685 38.95 50.83 -21.71
C ALA A 685 37.47 51.13 -22.04
N GLU A 686 36.87 51.81 -21.06
CA GLU A 686 35.64 52.62 -21.06
C GLU A 686 34.27 51.91 -20.96
N GLU A 687 33.28 52.42 -20.21
CA GLU A 687 33.14 53.37 -19.10
C GLU A 687 31.61 53.40 -18.79
N VAL A 688 31.23 54.06 -17.69
CA VAL A 688 29.96 54.79 -17.49
C VAL A 688 28.86 54.13 -16.62
N MET A 689 28.95 54.51 -15.33
CA MET A 689 27.90 55.11 -14.46
C MET A 689 26.79 54.26 -13.82
N ASP A 690 26.28 54.58 -12.64
CA ASP A 690 26.69 55.44 -11.50
C ASP A 690 25.59 55.27 -10.41
N GLU A 691 25.95 55.71 -9.20
CA GLU A 691 25.12 56.27 -8.13
C GLU A 691 24.66 55.41 -6.92
N ASN A 692 25.41 55.67 -5.83
CA ASN A 692 24.98 56.20 -4.52
C ASN A 692 24.35 55.22 -3.49
N GLU A 693 24.65 55.26 -2.19
CA GLU A 693 25.35 56.19 -1.28
C GLU A 693 25.70 55.37 0.01
N VAL A 694 26.93 55.38 0.55
CA VAL A 694 27.42 56.18 1.71
C VAL A 694 26.87 55.74 3.08
N VAL A 695 27.58 55.63 4.22
CA VAL A 695 28.98 55.62 4.72
C VAL A 695 28.83 55.27 6.22
N GLU A 696 29.72 54.45 6.81
CA GLU A 696 30.46 54.86 8.03
C GLU A 696 31.62 53.91 8.34
N LYS A 697 32.80 54.53 8.51
CA LYS A 697 34.09 53.92 8.88
C LYS A 697 34.25 53.99 10.40
N THR A 698 34.75 52.92 11.00
CA THR A 698 35.73 53.00 12.08
C THR A 698 36.81 51.94 11.89
N THR A 699 38.05 52.39 11.94
CA THR A 699 39.30 51.61 11.90
C THR A 699 39.61 51.02 13.26
N ASP A 700 39.92 49.73 13.33
CA ASP A 700 40.97 49.22 14.22
C ASP A 700 41.62 47.97 13.61
N ASN A 701 42.95 47.93 13.71
CA ASN A 701 43.83 47.01 13.02
C ASN A 701 44.39 46.02 14.05
N SER A 702 43.91 44.77 14.02
CA SER A 702 44.61 43.65 14.66
C SER A 702 44.39 42.37 13.87
N GLN A 703 45.50 41.81 13.38
CA GLN A 703 45.55 40.48 12.77
C GLN A 703 44.93 39.45 13.71
N LYS A 704 43.84 38.82 13.26
CA LYS A 704 43.38 37.53 13.77
C LYS A 704 42.82 36.74 12.60
N MET A 705 43.34 35.53 12.42
CA MET A 705 42.82 34.55 11.45
C MET A 705 41.33 34.32 11.71
N PRO A 706 40.46 34.21 10.69
CA PRO A 706 39.04 33.98 10.94
C PRO A 706 38.81 32.55 11.45
N GLU A 707 38.26 32.47 12.66
CA GLU A 707 37.56 31.33 13.20
C GLU A 707 36.30 31.08 12.35
N THR A 708 36.32 30.09 11.47
CA THR A 708 35.12 29.54 10.81
C THR A 708 35.09 28.02 10.94
N ALA A 709 35.01 27.54 12.18
CA ALA A 709 34.73 26.14 12.49
C ALA A 709 33.96 26.03 13.81
N THR A 710 32.85 26.76 13.95
CA THR A 710 31.93 26.53 15.09
C THR A 710 30.47 26.91 14.80
N ASN A 711 30.17 27.76 13.81
CA ASN A 711 28.79 28.17 13.51
C ASN A 711 28.13 27.47 12.30
N MET A 712 28.80 26.55 11.59
CA MET A 712 28.12 25.65 10.62
C MET A 712 27.57 24.36 11.27
N TYR A 713 28.00 24.02 12.48
CA TYR A 713 27.58 22.79 13.15
C TYR A 713 26.16 22.88 13.76
N ASN A 714 25.70 24.07 14.13
CA ASN A 714 24.36 24.26 14.71
C ASN A 714 23.25 24.53 13.68
N HIS A 715 23.57 24.71 12.40
CA HIS A 715 22.56 24.83 11.33
C HIS A 715 22.45 23.57 10.45
N LEU A 716 23.44 22.67 10.49
CA LEU A 716 23.36 21.37 9.82
C LEU A 716 22.60 20.32 10.68
N LEU A 717 22.64 20.46 12.01
CA LEU A 717 21.92 19.58 12.96
C LEU A 717 20.42 19.89 13.13
N LEU A 718 19.91 20.99 12.55
CA LEU A 718 18.47 21.25 12.48
C LEU A 718 17.85 20.87 11.12
N GLY A 719 18.65 20.49 10.12
CA GLY A 719 18.20 20.20 8.76
C GLY A 719 17.97 18.72 8.45
N THR A 720 18.48 17.78 9.25
CA THR A 720 18.51 16.35 8.88
C THR A 720 17.76 15.41 9.83
N LEU A 721 16.93 15.95 10.73
CA LEU A 721 16.18 15.14 11.71
C LEU A 721 14.67 15.06 11.49
N THR A 722 14.14 15.62 10.40
CA THR A 722 12.75 15.39 10.00
C THR A 722 12.68 15.53 8.50
N ILE A 723 12.37 14.44 7.77
CA ILE A 723 11.58 14.36 6.53
C ILE A 723 11.83 12.95 5.95
N ILE A 724 11.12 11.97 6.52
CA ILE A 724 10.66 10.72 5.87
C ILE A 724 9.32 10.38 6.54
N ALA A 725 9.17 10.75 7.82
CA ALA A 725 7.91 10.65 8.56
C ALA A 725 6.95 11.84 8.39
N SER A 726 7.35 13.00 7.85
CA SER A 726 6.52 14.22 7.94
C SER A 726 5.26 14.20 7.06
N ILE A 727 5.22 13.45 5.96
CA ILE A 727 4.03 13.37 5.09
C ILE A 727 3.07 12.27 5.58
N MET A 728 3.57 11.11 6.03
CA MET A 728 2.75 10.13 6.74
C MET A 728 2.23 10.69 8.08
N LEU A 729 3.06 11.41 8.84
CA LEU A 729 2.64 12.08 10.07
C LEU A 729 1.69 13.24 9.79
N PHE A 730 1.73 13.92 8.65
CA PHE A 730 0.75 14.96 8.32
C PHE A 730 -0.64 14.36 8.06
N ILE A 731 -0.71 13.19 7.41
CA ILE A 731 -1.95 12.43 7.22
C ILE A 731 -2.44 11.83 8.56
N ILE A 732 -1.53 11.30 9.39
CA ILE A 732 -1.86 10.74 10.71
C ILE A 732 -2.22 11.85 11.74
N ALA A 733 -1.57 13.02 11.70
CA ALA A 733 -1.83 14.13 12.62
C ALA A 733 -3.12 14.89 12.30
N ASN A 734 -3.51 14.98 11.01
CA ASN A 734 -4.83 15.51 10.65
C ASN A 734 -5.98 14.56 11.01
N ARG A 735 -5.73 13.24 11.10
CA ARG A 735 -6.70 12.28 11.66
C ARG A 735 -6.88 12.43 13.18
N ARG A 736 -5.82 12.78 13.93
CA ARG A 736 -5.92 13.02 15.39
C ARG A 736 -6.52 14.36 15.79
N LYS A 737 -6.41 15.42 14.95
CA LYS A 737 -7.02 16.73 15.23
C LYS A 737 -8.55 16.78 15.11
N LYS A 738 -9.21 15.74 14.58
CA LYS A 738 -10.68 15.60 14.60
C LYS A 738 -11.23 14.88 15.85
N HIS A 739 -10.36 14.50 16.80
CA HIS A 739 -10.75 13.80 18.04
C HIS A 739 -10.43 14.56 19.34
N ASN A 740 -10.35 15.89 19.30
CA ASN A 740 -10.49 16.73 20.49
C ASN A 740 -11.62 17.74 20.32
#